data_AF-A0AAU7CL53-F1
#
_entry.id   AF-A0AAU7CL53-F1
#
_cell.length_a   1.000
_cell.length_b   1.000
_cell.length_c   1.000
_cell.angle_alpha   90.00
_cell.angle_beta   90.00
_cell.angle_gamma   90.00
#
_symmetry.space_group_name_H-M   'P 1'
#
loop_
_entity.id
_entity.type
_entity.pdbx_description
1 polymer ?
#
loop_
_entity_poly.entity_id
_entity_poly.type
_entity_poly.pdbx_seq_one_letter_code
_entity_poly.pdbx_strand_id
1 'polypeptide(L)'
;MMPLLGFLDRVVPLLWRATWQAGVLIALIFVIRAMLGSRLAPVWRFALWGVVLVRLLVPVLPSGPLSLFRFMAYLGPVRANAFGMRLSQPSRVVPTAASAQPLPPPLAPAVLSEAPGRFLGIAGAPTRSQAKGADGTFELVRTPVRIAGFVWLAGVLFLSVRTTIGGARLQRRRSGWRKPDDPRLAALFAECQATIGVRFSVVLWETPDDLGPAVAGLWAPCVLVPQSVLASASREDIEHILLHELAHVRRRDLGLHWLMTAARVVHWFNPTVQLAAARMQADRELACDADVLRLLGRERRNAYGVTILKMAGRLVSPWPLPGLVGVFGPQQDLQERIIMIANFKPIRRGWNCVAATLLLAFAVTGLTDAANVAPDDEPPGAKNTVPKVPAETKKDAGSTVQPQAPKDREGAQPSPKRVTELIAVLRAAKYGDVIGNPVTAPWARAIRDLVAIGRPTVPALIEELDRTTEQWPLRTLGFTLRAIGDPRAVSALIRAIPRTLLEPVSDFGLTLDDAELLAFMQRHDLDPGDTGQDFIFGRPFREITGALHTITGQKFNEDELNFVTLAGGSPQRRIQRQHFQQLAERWAMWWIKNRRRFMDDPAYDTVKLSNLLEPPGRDVVAAQPFPTGAKVRAGSGTNMNIGPPQTVRDARTFMDLDAGRSIKWPDELPAPEKAKPDDVAIWAAREGYDLRGIEYRPPGSDKSYYALQGFNLHLWQIDNRRYNTIEGELRGDRAPELGRPAGDLLMDFDPQTGTYHPENEATFLFVTRDGATGVLQVINLITDLIVPSDIGQPIPIQRTRGSYRGVQFQYKLLYEEGKE
;
A
#
# COMPACT_ATOMS: atom_id res chain seq x y z
N MET A 1 27.93 27.76 -28.14
CA MET A 1 28.15 26.39 -27.61
C MET A 1 29.12 26.35 -26.42
N MET A 2 30.40 26.75 -26.57
CA MET A 2 31.44 26.70 -25.50
C MET A 2 30.95 26.99 -24.05
N PRO A 3 30.28 28.13 -23.73
CA PRO A 3 29.89 28.44 -22.35
C PRO A 3 28.83 27.50 -21.78
N LEU A 4 27.94 26.95 -22.63
CA LEU A 4 26.91 25.99 -22.20
C LEU A 4 27.52 24.63 -21.85
N LEU A 5 28.52 24.18 -22.62
CA LEU A 5 29.26 22.95 -22.32
C LEU A 5 30.02 23.09 -20.99
N GLY A 6 30.72 24.21 -20.78
CA GLY A 6 31.40 24.50 -19.52
C GLY A 6 30.46 24.65 -18.30
N PHE A 7 29.20 25.01 -18.51
CA PHE A 7 28.16 24.99 -17.48
C PHE A 7 27.72 23.56 -17.13
N LEU A 8 27.40 22.73 -18.13
CA LEU A 8 27.01 21.33 -17.93
C LEU A 8 28.12 20.51 -17.24
N ASP A 9 29.37 20.70 -17.68
CA ASP A 9 30.55 20.04 -17.10
C ASP A 9 30.74 20.36 -15.59
N ARG A 10 30.18 21.48 -15.09
CA ARG A 10 30.17 21.85 -13.64
C ARG A 10 28.92 21.40 -12.91
N VAL A 11 27.75 21.48 -13.54
CA VAL A 11 26.45 21.27 -12.90
C VAL A 11 26.13 19.79 -12.71
N VAL A 12 26.44 18.92 -13.67
CA VAL A 12 26.12 17.48 -13.56
C VAL A 12 26.81 16.82 -12.34
N PRO A 13 28.10 17.06 -12.05
CA PRO A 13 28.74 16.55 -10.81
C PRO A 13 28.11 17.09 -9.52
N LEU A 14 27.67 18.35 -9.49
CA LEU A 14 26.99 18.95 -8.33
C LEU A 14 25.62 18.34 -8.09
N LEU A 15 24.82 18.15 -9.16
CA LEU A 15 23.52 17.47 -9.10
C LEU A 15 23.65 16.04 -8.61
N TRP A 16 24.66 15.29 -9.09
CA TRP A 16 24.93 13.94 -8.62
C TRP A 16 25.24 13.93 -7.11
N ARG A 17 26.11 14.84 -6.64
CA ARG A 17 26.45 14.98 -5.22
C ARG A 17 25.21 15.26 -4.35
N ALA A 18 24.47 16.31 -4.66
CA ALA A 18 23.23 16.66 -3.95
C ALA A 18 22.20 15.51 -3.96
N THR A 19 22.10 14.78 -5.07
CA THR A 19 21.18 13.64 -5.23
C THR A 19 21.51 12.48 -4.29
N TRP A 20 22.75 11.99 -4.24
CA TRP A 20 23.09 10.87 -3.35
C TRP A 20 23.09 11.29 -1.88
N GLN A 21 23.55 12.51 -1.57
CA GLN A 21 23.56 13.04 -0.21
C GLN A 21 22.15 13.24 0.34
N ALA A 22 21.23 13.77 -0.46
CA ALA A 22 19.81 13.80 -0.11
C ALA A 22 19.23 12.39 0.08
N GLY A 23 19.59 11.42 -0.76
CA GLY A 23 19.19 10.02 -0.61
C GLY A 23 19.54 9.43 0.77
N VAL A 24 20.76 9.69 1.26
CA VAL A 24 21.19 9.26 2.62
C VAL A 24 20.37 9.96 3.72
N LEU A 25 20.09 11.26 3.59
CA LEU A 25 19.26 11.99 4.55
C LEU A 25 17.80 11.50 4.55
N ILE A 26 17.24 11.18 3.38
CA ILE A 26 15.91 10.60 3.22
C ILE A 26 15.84 9.24 3.93
N ALA A 27 16.82 8.36 3.72
CA ALA A 27 16.91 7.07 4.40
C ALA A 27 17.01 7.23 5.94
N LEU A 28 17.83 8.16 6.42
CA LEU A 28 17.95 8.45 7.85
C LEU A 28 16.65 9.00 8.45
N ILE A 29 15.86 9.79 7.71
CA ILE A 29 14.52 10.21 8.16
C ILE A 29 13.59 9.00 8.31
N PHE A 30 13.61 8.03 7.39
CA PHE A 30 12.81 6.81 7.55
C PHE A 30 13.23 5.99 8.77
N VAL A 31 14.53 5.86 9.06
CA VAL A 31 15.04 5.21 10.28
C VAL A 31 14.60 5.96 11.54
N ILE A 32 14.75 7.29 11.58
CA ILE A 32 14.30 8.15 12.69
C ILE A 32 12.79 7.97 12.94
N ARG A 33 11.97 7.89 11.87
CA ARG A 33 10.52 7.62 11.97
C ARG A 33 10.22 6.22 12.50
N ALA A 34 10.93 5.19 12.02
CA ALA A 34 10.74 3.82 12.49
C ALA A 34 11.08 3.67 13.99
N MET A 35 12.19 4.28 14.44
CA MET A 35 12.64 4.20 15.83
C MET A 35 11.81 5.04 16.81
N LEU A 36 11.38 6.25 16.42
CA LEU A 36 10.68 7.18 17.33
C LEU A 36 9.15 7.11 17.19
N GLY A 37 8.62 6.64 16.06
CA GLY A 37 7.19 6.41 15.83
C GLY A 37 6.30 7.59 16.25
N SER A 38 5.33 7.31 17.13
CA SER A 38 4.38 8.30 17.68
C SER A 38 4.98 9.26 18.72
N ARG A 39 6.24 9.07 19.14
CA ARG A 39 6.91 9.95 20.12
C ARG A 39 7.36 11.29 19.50
N LEU A 40 7.55 11.32 18.18
CA LEU A 40 7.94 12.52 17.43
C LEU A 40 6.71 13.24 16.85
N ALA A 41 6.53 14.51 17.21
CA ALA A 41 5.38 15.32 16.74
C ALA A 41 5.35 15.43 15.21
N PRO A 42 4.16 15.49 14.58
CA PRO A 42 4.03 15.77 13.14
C PRO A 42 4.82 16.99 12.67
N VAL A 43 4.81 18.08 13.46
CA VAL A 43 5.59 19.31 13.19
C VAL A 43 7.10 19.02 13.09
N TRP A 44 7.65 18.14 13.93
CA TRP A 44 9.07 17.77 13.89
C TRP A 44 9.39 16.81 12.74
N ARG A 45 8.48 15.88 12.41
CA ARG A 45 8.59 15.02 11.21
C ARG A 45 8.68 15.88 9.95
N PHE A 46 7.79 16.86 9.82
CA PHE A 46 7.80 17.83 8.73
C PHE A 46 9.07 18.68 8.70
N ALA A 47 9.57 19.13 9.86
CA ALA A 47 10.79 19.94 9.94
C ALA A 47 12.05 19.20 9.46
N LEU A 48 12.16 17.88 9.64
CA LEU A 48 13.27 17.08 9.13
C LEU A 48 13.37 17.13 7.59
N TRP A 49 12.25 17.12 6.87
CA TRP A 49 12.24 17.29 5.41
C TRP A 49 12.76 18.66 4.97
N GLY A 50 12.67 19.69 5.81
CA GLY A 50 13.28 20.99 5.55
C GLY A 50 14.80 20.91 5.35
N VAL A 51 15.49 20.02 6.08
CA VAL A 51 16.93 19.78 5.91
C VAL A 51 17.24 19.11 4.56
N VAL A 52 16.44 18.12 4.16
CA VAL A 52 16.54 17.50 2.83
C VAL A 52 16.29 18.51 1.71
N LEU A 53 15.27 19.35 1.87
CA LEU A 53 14.91 20.39 0.91
C LEU A 53 16.03 21.44 0.75
N VAL A 54 16.64 21.89 1.84
CA VAL A 54 17.83 22.75 1.78
C VAL A 54 18.98 22.02 1.07
N ARG A 55 19.20 20.73 1.34
CA ARG A 55 20.29 19.99 0.67
C ARG A 55 20.08 19.79 -0.84
N LEU A 56 18.84 19.63 -1.29
CA LEU A 56 18.49 19.54 -2.71
C LEU A 56 18.64 20.90 -3.43
N LEU A 57 18.24 21.99 -2.78
CA LEU A 57 18.26 23.32 -3.37
C LEU A 57 19.62 24.03 -3.26
N VAL A 58 20.46 23.64 -2.30
CA VAL A 58 21.78 24.24 -2.05
C VAL A 58 22.88 23.21 -2.30
N PRO A 59 23.38 23.10 -3.55
CA PRO A 59 24.33 22.04 -3.95
C PRO A 59 25.75 22.23 -3.42
N VAL A 60 26.07 23.40 -2.85
CA VAL A 60 27.37 23.69 -2.22
C VAL A 60 27.11 24.20 -0.82
N LEU A 61 27.54 23.46 0.19
CA LEU A 61 27.38 23.78 1.60
C LEU A 61 28.76 23.83 2.30
N PRO A 62 28.89 24.52 3.45
CA PRO A 62 30.17 24.64 4.14
C PRO A 62 30.74 23.27 4.52
N SER A 63 32.04 23.09 4.32
CA SER A 63 32.74 21.87 4.74
C SER A 63 32.92 21.83 6.25
N GLY A 64 32.71 20.67 6.89
CA GLY A 64 32.77 20.55 8.34
C GLY A 64 33.37 19.22 8.82
N PRO A 65 34.05 19.20 9.99
CA PRO A 65 34.65 17.97 10.54
C PRO A 65 33.61 16.95 11.03
N LEU A 66 32.39 17.41 11.32
CA LEU A 66 31.23 16.63 11.80
C LEU A 66 30.28 16.17 10.68
N SER A 67 30.66 16.29 9.40
CA SER A 67 29.83 15.87 8.27
C SER A 67 29.55 14.35 8.30
N LEU A 68 28.29 13.95 8.18
CA LEU A 68 27.90 12.53 8.07
C LEU A 68 28.55 11.87 6.84
N PHE A 69 28.79 12.65 5.79
CA PHE A 69 29.43 12.19 4.56
C PHE A 69 30.93 11.89 4.73
N ARG A 70 31.57 12.39 5.80
CA ARG A 70 32.94 12.00 6.18
C ARG A 70 32.98 10.59 6.74
N PHE A 71 32.05 10.22 7.61
CA PHE A 71 31.97 8.87 8.21
C PHE A 71 31.57 7.81 7.18
N MET A 72 30.69 8.14 6.24
CA MET A 72 30.32 7.22 5.15
C MET A 72 31.49 6.90 4.21
N ALA A 73 32.53 7.74 4.14
CA ALA A 73 33.75 7.43 3.40
C ALA A 73 34.65 6.38 4.09
N TYR A 74 34.49 6.16 5.40
CA TYR A 74 35.21 5.12 6.14
C TYR A 74 34.52 3.75 6.11
N LEU A 75 33.20 3.70 5.84
CA LEU A 75 32.38 2.49 5.99
C LEU A 75 32.28 1.61 4.73
N GLY A 76 32.96 1.94 3.63
CA GLY A 76 33.03 1.02 2.49
C GLY A 76 33.95 1.46 1.36
N PRO A 77 34.49 0.50 0.56
CA PRO A 77 35.30 0.77 -0.62
C PRO A 77 34.43 1.22 -1.81
N VAL A 78 33.67 2.30 -1.64
CA VAL A 78 32.70 2.75 -2.64
C VAL A 78 33.39 3.61 -3.70
N ARG A 79 33.45 3.07 -4.93
CA ARG A 79 33.97 3.75 -6.14
C ARG A 79 33.26 5.08 -6.51
N ALA A 80 32.27 5.53 -5.72
CA ALA A 80 31.52 6.76 -5.94
C ALA A 80 32.39 8.04 -5.88
N ASN A 81 33.40 8.10 -5.00
CA ASN A 81 34.29 9.26 -4.93
C ASN A 81 35.23 9.36 -6.16
N ALA A 82 35.50 8.27 -6.86
CA ALA A 82 36.41 8.28 -8.02
C ALA A 82 35.84 9.06 -9.23
N PHE A 83 34.52 9.03 -9.43
CA PHE A 83 33.87 9.73 -10.55
C PHE A 83 33.83 11.25 -10.32
N GLY A 84 33.48 11.68 -9.10
CA GLY A 84 33.38 13.10 -8.75
C GLY A 84 34.71 13.82 -8.56
N MET A 85 35.81 13.10 -8.32
CA MET A 85 37.13 13.68 -8.02
C MET A 85 38.03 13.79 -9.25
N ARG A 86 37.89 12.91 -10.26
CA ARG A 86 38.65 12.99 -11.53
C ARG A 86 38.20 14.12 -12.47
N LEU A 87 36.97 14.63 -12.32
CA LEU A 87 36.42 15.70 -13.16
C LEU A 87 36.67 17.12 -12.62
N SER A 88 37.20 17.26 -11.39
CA SER A 88 37.21 18.54 -10.66
C SER A 88 38.60 19.11 -10.37
N GLN A 89 39.68 18.58 -10.94
CA GLN A 89 41.00 19.20 -10.85
C GLN A 89 41.21 20.20 -11.99
N PRO A 90 41.34 21.52 -11.71
CA PRO A 90 41.98 22.44 -12.65
C PRO A 90 43.45 22.05 -12.78
N SER A 91 44.05 22.28 -13.95
CA SER A 91 45.44 21.93 -14.25
C SER A 91 46.41 22.46 -13.19
N ARG A 92 46.87 21.60 -12.28
CA ARG A 92 48.05 21.90 -11.47
C ARG A 92 49.25 21.77 -12.39
N VAL A 93 49.89 22.90 -12.68
CA VAL A 93 51.23 22.94 -13.27
C VAL A 93 52.12 22.03 -12.41
N VAL A 94 52.65 20.97 -13.01
CA VAL A 94 53.56 20.04 -12.33
C VAL A 94 54.84 20.84 -12.03
N PRO A 95 55.23 21.02 -10.76
CA PRO A 95 56.57 21.47 -10.45
C PRO A 95 57.51 20.36 -10.92
N THR A 96 58.45 20.67 -11.82
CA THR A 96 59.47 19.72 -12.25
C THR A 96 60.30 19.31 -11.04
N ALA A 97 60.04 18.12 -10.50
CA ALA A 97 60.80 17.55 -9.42
C ALA A 97 62.20 17.21 -9.94
N ALA A 98 63.16 18.12 -9.73
CA ALA A 98 64.56 17.85 -9.95
C ALA A 98 64.98 16.70 -9.03
N SER A 99 65.40 15.58 -9.62
CA SER A 99 65.87 14.40 -8.90
C SER A 99 67.23 14.67 -8.26
N ALA A 100 67.21 15.21 -7.04
CA ALA A 100 68.38 15.30 -6.18
C ALA A 100 68.79 13.88 -5.73
N GLN A 101 69.92 13.39 -6.24
CA GLN A 101 70.58 12.20 -5.71
C GLN A 101 71.13 12.47 -4.29
N PRO A 102 71.26 11.45 -3.43
CA PRO A 102 71.87 11.61 -2.11
C PRO A 102 73.36 11.96 -2.20
N LEU A 103 73.78 12.97 -1.44
CA LEU A 103 75.18 13.34 -1.26
C LEU A 103 75.94 12.27 -0.45
N PRO A 104 77.17 11.89 -0.84
CA PRO A 104 78.14 11.27 0.07
C PRO A 104 78.72 12.32 1.05
N PRO A 105 79.26 11.91 2.21
CA PRO A 105 79.80 12.83 3.21
C PRO A 105 81.11 13.51 2.75
N PRO A 106 81.46 14.68 3.31
CA PRO A 106 82.52 15.53 2.76
C PRO A 106 83.92 15.18 3.32
N LEU A 107 84.95 15.34 2.48
CA LEU A 107 86.16 16.17 2.72
C LEU A 107 87.32 15.84 1.77
N ALA A 108 87.67 16.78 0.87
CA ALA A 108 89.03 17.21 0.49
C ALA A 108 88.98 18.10 -0.78
N PRO A 109 89.70 19.24 -0.87
CA PRO A 109 89.68 20.12 -2.04
C PRO A 109 90.94 19.99 -2.93
N ALA A 110 90.77 19.91 -4.26
CA ALA A 110 91.85 20.22 -5.23
C ALA A 110 91.38 20.41 -6.70
N VAL A 111 91.64 21.61 -7.26
CA VAL A 111 92.17 21.89 -8.63
C VAL A 111 91.29 21.64 -9.90
N LEU A 112 90.80 22.77 -10.46
CA LEU A 112 90.86 23.27 -11.86
C LEU A 112 90.96 22.28 -13.06
N SER A 113 90.08 22.41 -14.09
CA SER A 113 90.30 23.28 -15.28
C SER A 113 89.26 23.15 -16.43
N GLU A 114 89.01 24.26 -17.13
CA GLU A 114 88.64 24.52 -18.55
C GLU A 114 87.85 23.53 -19.46
N ALA A 115 86.62 23.92 -19.83
CA ALA A 115 86.14 24.50 -21.13
C ALA A 115 86.59 23.91 -22.53
N PRO A 116 86.10 24.40 -23.72
CA PRO A 116 85.05 23.68 -24.48
C PRO A 116 85.20 23.56 -26.04
N GLY A 117 84.38 22.72 -26.70
CA GLY A 117 84.13 22.72 -28.17
C GLY A 117 83.04 21.70 -28.57
N ARG A 118 81.96 22.01 -29.35
CA ARG A 118 81.86 22.33 -30.80
C ARG A 118 82.55 21.28 -31.69
N PHE A 119 81.98 20.72 -32.77
CA PHE A 119 80.90 21.16 -33.69
C PHE A 119 80.43 19.99 -34.60
N LEU A 120 79.27 20.10 -35.29
CA LEU A 120 78.77 19.38 -36.52
C LEU A 120 79.09 17.86 -36.74
N GLY A 121 78.18 16.97 -37.15
CA GLY A 121 76.77 17.07 -37.59
C GLY A 121 76.58 16.68 -39.07
N ILE A 122 75.85 15.58 -39.37
CA ILE A 122 75.28 15.23 -40.70
C ILE A 122 74.03 14.32 -40.54
N ALA A 123 72.98 14.67 -41.30
CA ALA A 123 71.83 13.88 -41.78
C ALA A 123 71.06 12.88 -40.86
N GLY A 124 69.85 13.28 -40.46
CA GLY A 124 68.73 12.40 -40.04
C GLY A 124 67.41 13.17 -40.05
N ALA A 125 66.36 12.64 -40.71
CA ALA A 125 65.13 13.37 -41.03
C ALA A 125 64.26 13.73 -39.79
N PRO A 126 63.41 14.78 -39.87
CA PRO A 126 62.57 15.21 -38.75
C PRO A 126 61.32 14.33 -38.60
N THR A 127 61.44 13.20 -37.91
CA THR A 127 60.26 12.41 -37.50
C THR A 127 59.52 13.11 -36.37
N ARG A 128 58.65 14.07 -36.72
CA ARG A 128 57.74 14.75 -35.78
C ARG A 128 56.67 13.78 -35.27
N SER A 129 57.04 12.90 -34.35
CA SER A 129 56.09 12.07 -33.59
C SER A 129 55.24 12.98 -32.70
N GLN A 130 54.04 13.32 -33.17
CA GLN A 130 53.04 13.95 -32.31
C GLN A 130 52.57 12.91 -31.29
N ALA A 131 52.77 13.21 -30.00
CA ALA A 131 52.19 12.45 -28.90
C ALA A 131 50.66 12.67 -28.81
N LYS A 132 49.90 12.19 -29.79
CA LYS A 132 48.45 12.00 -29.68
C LYS A 132 48.18 10.84 -28.71
N GLY A 133 48.12 11.14 -27.41
CA GLY A 133 47.99 10.10 -26.37
C GLY A 133 47.17 10.45 -25.12
N ALA A 134 46.76 11.71 -24.91
CA ALA A 134 46.09 12.13 -23.67
C ALA A 134 44.68 12.75 -23.84
N ASP A 135 44.39 13.41 -24.98
CA ASP A 135 43.12 14.14 -25.14
C ASP A 135 41.90 13.23 -25.37
N GLY A 136 42.10 12.07 -26.03
CA GLY A 136 41.02 11.18 -26.44
C GLY A 136 40.26 10.52 -25.28
N THR A 137 40.95 10.19 -24.18
CA THR A 137 40.32 9.57 -23.00
C THR A 137 39.50 10.58 -22.18
N PHE A 138 39.86 11.87 -22.20
CA PHE A 138 39.07 12.92 -21.53
C PHE A 138 37.83 13.33 -22.34
N GLU A 139 37.89 13.37 -23.67
CA GLU A 139 36.70 13.61 -24.51
C GLU A 139 35.68 12.46 -24.44
N LEU A 140 36.16 11.21 -24.34
CA LEU A 140 35.28 10.02 -24.26
C LEU A 140 34.41 10.01 -22.99
N VAL A 141 34.91 10.54 -21.86
CA VAL A 141 34.15 10.65 -20.60
C VAL A 141 33.27 11.91 -20.56
N ARG A 142 33.69 13.00 -21.19
CA ARG A 142 32.90 14.25 -21.27
C ARG A 142 31.65 14.11 -22.13
N THR A 143 31.73 13.34 -23.22
CA THR A 143 30.61 13.15 -24.15
C THR A 143 29.32 12.63 -23.46
N PRO A 144 29.32 11.50 -22.71
CA PRO A 144 28.12 11.04 -22.01
C PRO A 144 27.66 11.97 -20.88
N VAL A 145 28.59 12.63 -20.16
CA VAL A 145 28.23 13.63 -19.13
C VAL A 145 27.50 14.82 -19.73
N ARG A 146 27.92 15.29 -20.92
CA ARG A 146 27.26 16.36 -21.67
C ARG A 146 25.90 15.94 -22.19
N ILE A 147 25.77 14.73 -22.75
CA ILE A 147 24.47 14.17 -23.18
C ILE A 147 23.50 14.12 -22.00
N ALA A 148 23.93 13.57 -20.85
CA ALA A 148 23.12 13.55 -19.63
C ALA A 148 22.75 14.96 -19.15
N GLY A 149 23.67 15.92 -19.24
CA GLY A 149 23.42 17.33 -18.93
C GLY A 149 22.38 17.99 -19.85
N PHE A 150 22.40 17.71 -21.15
CA PHE A 150 21.39 18.19 -22.10
C PHE A 150 20.01 17.55 -21.86
N VAL A 151 19.95 16.25 -21.61
CA VAL A 151 18.71 15.54 -21.25
C VAL A 151 18.13 16.09 -19.94
N TRP A 152 18.97 16.32 -18.93
CA TRP A 152 18.58 16.94 -17.67
C TRP A 152 17.99 18.34 -17.89
N LEU A 153 18.69 19.20 -18.67
CA LEU A 153 18.27 20.57 -18.95
C LEU A 153 16.95 20.62 -19.73
N ALA A 154 16.75 19.73 -20.70
CA ALA A 154 15.49 19.61 -21.43
C ALA A 154 14.33 19.22 -20.50
N GLY A 155 14.54 18.27 -19.59
CA GLY A 155 13.56 17.88 -18.57
C GLY A 155 13.22 19.02 -17.59
N VAL A 156 14.24 19.76 -17.12
CA VAL A 156 14.05 20.95 -16.27
C VAL A 156 13.23 22.02 -17.00
N LEU A 157 13.57 22.33 -18.25
CA LEU A 157 12.85 23.32 -19.05
C LEU A 157 11.39 22.91 -19.26
N PHE A 158 11.16 21.68 -19.71
CA PHE A 158 9.81 21.14 -19.93
C PHE A 158 8.96 21.19 -18.65
N LEU A 159 9.50 20.74 -17.53
CA LEU A 159 8.77 20.72 -16.26
C LEU A 159 8.56 22.12 -15.67
N SER A 160 9.51 23.05 -15.86
CA SER A 160 9.36 24.46 -15.48
C SER A 160 8.25 25.13 -16.29
N VAL A 161 8.23 24.93 -17.61
CA VAL A 161 7.18 25.43 -18.51
C VAL A 161 5.82 24.83 -18.12
N ARG A 162 5.72 23.52 -17.93
CA ARG A 162 4.49 22.85 -17.46
C ARG A 162 3.98 23.42 -16.13
N THR A 163 4.89 23.67 -15.19
CA THR A 163 4.59 24.24 -13.87
C THR A 163 4.06 25.68 -13.99
N THR A 164 4.73 26.48 -14.81
CA THR A 164 4.37 27.89 -15.06
C THR A 164 3.03 28.00 -15.79
N ILE A 165 2.76 27.15 -16.77
CA ILE A 165 1.46 27.07 -17.46
C ILE A 165 0.35 26.68 -16.48
N GLY A 166 0.62 25.75 -15.55
CA GLY A 166 -0.33 25.38 -14.49
C GLY A 166 -0.71 26.57 -13.60
N GLY A 167 0.29 27.27 -13.05
CA GLY A 167 0.07 28.47 -12.25
C GLY A 167 -0.61 29.61 -13.03
N ALA A 168 -0.24 29.81 -14.30
CA ALA A 168 -0.88 30.80 -15.17
C ALA A 168 -2.35 30.46 -15.48
N ARG A 169 -2.70 29.18 -15.64
CA ARG A 169 -4.10 28.74 -15.81
C ARG A 169 -4.91 28.98 -14.53
N LEU A 170 -4.35 28.68 -13.36
CA LEU A 170 -4.99 28.97 -12.07
C LEU A 170 -5.19 30.48 -11.88
N GLN A 171 -4.18 31.30 -12.15
CA GLN A 171 -4.27 32.76 -12.08
C GLN A 171 -5.28 33.34 -13.07
N ARG A 172 -5.49 32.73 -14.25
CA ARG A 172 -6.56 33.12 -15.19
C ARG A 172 -7.96 32.77 -14.67
N ARG A 173 -8.13 31.67 -13.94
CA ARG A 173 -9.43 31.30 -13.32
C ARG A 173 -9.88 32.26 -12.22
N ARG A 174 -8.96 33.04 -11.64
CA ARG A 174 -9.25 34.03 -10.60
C ARG A 174 -10.29 35.09 -11.00
N SER A 175 -10.51 35.34 -12.29
CA SER A 175 -11.58 36.24 -12.74
C SER A 175 -12.99 35.72 -12.45
N GLY A 176 -13.16 34.40 -12.24
CA GLY A 176 -14.43 33.78 -11.85
C GLY A 176 -14.62 33.63 -10.35
N TRP A 177 -13.63 33.98 -9.52
CA TRP A 177 -13.71 33.87 -8.06
C TRP A 177 -14.40 35.11 -7.47
N ARG A 178 -15.27 34.89 -6.48
CA ARG A 178 -15.99 35.97 -5.81
C ARG A 178 -15.47 36.14 -4.38
N LYS A 179 -15.59 37.34 -3.83
CA LYS A 179 -15.52 37.48 -2.37
C LYS A 179 -16.88 37.03 -1.83
N PRO A 180 -16.95 36.27 -0.73
CA PRO A 180 -18.24 35.96 -0.13
C PRO A 180 -18.89 37.25 0.38
N ASP A 181 -20.15 37.48 0.01
CA ASP A 181 -20.90 38.68 0.40
C ASP A 181 -21.57 38.55 1.79
N ASP A 182 -21.52 37.37 2.43
CA ASP A 182 -22.11 37.12 3.75
C ASP A 182 -21.25 37.74 4.89
N PRO A 183 -21.80 38.72 5.67
CA PRO A 183 -21.11 39.30 6.81
C PRO A 183 -20.81 38.28 7.92
N ARG A 184 -21.60 37.21 8.06
CA ARG A 184 -21.40 36.19 9.11
C ARG A 184 -20.17 35.33 8.80
N LEU A 185 -20.00 34.93 7.54
CA LEU A 185 -18.80 34.25 7.07
C LEU A 185 -17.55 35.16 7.16
N ALA A 186 -17.67 36.44 6.84
CA ALA A 186 -16.57 37.40 7.02
C ALA A 186 -16.15 37.54 8.50
N ALA A 187 -17.12 37.61 9.42
CA ALA A 187 -16.86 37.62 10.86
C ALA A 187 -16.20 36.31 11.34
N LEU A 188 -16.73 35.15 10.94
CA LEU A 188 -16.14 33.84 11.26
C LEU A 188 -14.71 33.70 10.74
N PHE A 189 -14.42 34.21 9.54
CA PHE A 189 -13.08 34.20 8.98
C PHE A 189 -12.12 35.08 9.79
N ALA A 190 -12.54 36.26 10.24
CA ALA A 190 -11.77 37.13 11.12
C ALA A 190 -11.55 36.50 12.52
N GLU A 191 -12.57 35.87 13.10
CA GLU A 191 -12.48 35.07 14.34
C GLU A 191 -11.42 33.96 14.18
N CYS A 192 -11.46 33.19 13.09
CA CYS A 192 -10.50 32.13 12.80
C CYS A 192 -9.07 32.67 12.61
N GLN A 193 -8.90 33.78 11.88
CA GLN A 193 -7.61 34.46 11.68
C GLN A 193 -6.98 34.90 13.00
N ALA A 194 -7.77 35.51 13.88
CA ALA A 194 -7.33 35.92 15.21
C ALA A 194 -6.98 34.70 16.09
N THR A 195 -7.85 33.69 16.12
CA THR A 195 -7.70 32.47 16.93
C THR A 195 -6.42 31.71 16.60
N ILE A 196 -6.09 31.55 15.32
CA ILE A 196 -4.88 30.85 14.89
C ILE A 196 -3.63 31.74 14.85
N GLY A 197 -3.81 33.07 14.89
CA GLY A 197 -2.72 34.05 14.96
C GLY A 197 -2.08 34.40 13.62
N VAL A 198 -2.85 34.48 12.51
CA VAL A 198 -2.35 35.03 11.25
C VAL A 198 -2.27 36.56 11.35
N ARG A 199 -1.07 37.12 11.13
CA ARG A 199 -0.76 38.56 11.31
C ARG A 199 -0.61 39.36 10.02
N PHE A 200 -0.96 38.78 8.88
CA PHE A 200 -0.81 39.40 7.56
C PHE A 200 -2.08 39.25 6.74
N SER A 201 -2.25 40.12 5.74
CA SER A 201 -3.44 40.12 4.89
C SER A 201 -3.63 38.79 4.17
N VAL A 202 -4.78 38.15 4.41
CA VAL A 202 -5.27 36.96 3.69
C VAL A 202 -6.68 37.25 3.24
N VAL A 203 -6.98 36.97 1.98
CA VAL A 203 -8.32 37.14 1.40
C VAL A 203 -8.99 35.78 1.28
N LEU A 204 -10.25 35.69 1.71
CA LEU A 204 -11.14 34.55 1.44
C LEU A 204 -11.81 34.73 0.07
N TRP A 205 -11.78 33.70 -0.75
CA TRP A 205 -12.50 33.64 -2.03
C TRP A 205 -13.44 32.44 -2.06
N GLU A 206 -14.65 32.70 -2.54
CA GLU A 206 -15.59 31.69 -2.99
C GLU A 206 -15.19 31.25 -4.41
N THR A 207 -15.01 29.94 -4.59
CA THR A 207 -14.65 29.33 -5.88
C THR A 207 -15.77 28.40 -6.38
N PRO A 208 -15.81 28.11 -7.69
CA PRO A 208 -16.64 27.02 -8.20
C PRO A 208 -16.22 25.67 -7.58
N ASP A 209 -17.11 24.68 -7.70
CA ASP A 209 -16.95 23.33 -7.12
C ASP A 209 -15.95 22.44 -7.88
N ASP A 210 -15.16 23.01 -8.80
CA ASP A 210 -14.08 22.32 -9.52
C ASP A 210 -12.74 22.35 -8.76
N LEU A 211 -12.72 23.00 -7.60
CA LEU A 211 -11.62 23.06 -6.64
C LEU A 211 -12.13 22.59 -5.26
N GLY A 212 -11.23 22.08 -4.42
CA GLY A 212 -11.50 21.89 -2.99
C GLY A 212 -11.03 23.08 -2.15
N PRO A 213 -11.31 23.10 -0.83
CA PRO A 213 -10.67 24.01 0.10
C PRO A 213 -9.14 23.94 -0.05
N ALA A 214 -8.51 25.10 -0.18
CA ALA A 214 -7.09 25.21 -0.44
C ALA A 214 -6.53 26.60 -0.13
N VAL A 215 -5.24 26.66 0.16
CA VAL A 215 -4.44 27.88 0.11
C VAL A 215 -3.79 28.00 -1.26
N ALA A 216 -3.95 29.16 -1.89
CA ALA A 216 -3.39 29.49 -3.19
C ALA A 216 -2.59 30.80 -3.16
N GLY A 217 -1.76 30.99 -4.19
CA GLY A 217 -1.00 32.22 -4.44
C GLY A 217 0.49 31.98 -4.70
N LEU A 218 1.19 33.05 -5.07
CA LEU A 218 2.65 33.06 -5.21
C LEU A 218 3.30 34.06 -4.25
N TRP A 219 2.72 35.25 -4.12
CA TRP A 219 3.26 36.36 -3.31
C TRP A 219 2.32 36.82 -2.19
N ALA A 220 1.01 36.65 -2.38
CA ALA A 220 -0.02 36.94 -1.38
C ALA A 220 -0.88 35.68 -1.21
N PRO A 221 -0.91 35.04 -0.03
CA PRO A 221 -1.72 33.86 0.20
C PRO A 221 -3.21 34.22 0.27
N CYS A 222 -4.05 33.40 -0.36
CA CYS A 222 -5.49 33.49 -0.24
C CYS A 222 -6.09 32.12 0.08
N VAL A 223 -7.18 32.13 0.85
CA VAL A 223 -7.95 30.92 1.18
C VAL A 223 -9.06 30.81 0.15
N LEU A 224 -9.17 29.64 -0.47
CA LEU A 224 -10.22 29.27 -1.42
C LEU A 224 -11.19 28.33 -0.71
N VAL A 225 -12.50 28.58 -0.80
CA VAL A 225 -13.54 27.66 -0.32
C VAL A 225 -14.60 27.49 -1.41
N PRO A 226 -15.02 26.26 -1.75
CA PRO A 226 -16.02 26.02 -2.79
C PRO A 226 -17.42 26.48 -2.38
N GLN A 227 -18.20 26.95 -3.35
CA GLN A 227 -19.58 27.40 -3.16
C GLN A 227 -20.47 26.31 -2.51
N SER A 228 -20.39 25.05 -2.97
CA SER A 228 -21.13 23.93 -2.37
C SER A 228 -20.76 23.68 -0.91
N VAL A 229 -19.50 23.92 -0.51
CA VAL A 229 -19.06 23.80 0.88
C VAL A 229 -19.68 24.91 1.72
N LEU A 230 -19.65 26.16 1.26
CA LEU A 230 -20.29 27.28 1.97
C LEU A 230 -21.82 27.12 2.08
N ALA A 231 -22.46 26.53 1.06
CA ALA A 231 -23.91 26.33 1.03
C ALA A 231 -24.40 25.12 1.86
N SER A 232 -23.58 24.09 2.08
CA SER A 232 -24.01 22.78 2.64
C SER A 232 -23.25 22.32 3.89
N ALA A 233 -22.31 23.12 4.40
CA ALA A 233 -21.58 22.83 5.63
C ALA A 233 -22.18 23.62 6.81
N SER A 234 -22.14 23.03 8.02
CA SER A 234 -22.53 23.76 9.23
C SER A 234 -21.53 24.86 9.57
N ARG A 235 -21.89 25.84 10.41
CA ARG A 235 -20.95 26.88 10.91
C ARG A 235 -19.70 26.26 11.52
N GLU A 236 -19.84 25.17 12.27
CA GLU A 236 -18.73 24.43 12.88
C GLU A 236 -17.87 23.71 11.83
N ASP A 237 -18.47 23.09 10.80
CA ASP A 237 -17.71 22.51 9.70
C ASP A 237 -16.90 23.59 8.94
N ILE A 238 -17.49 24.76 8.70
CA ILE A 238 -16.78 25.89 8.05
C ILE A 238 -15.66 26.42 8.95
N GLU A 239 -15.89 26.57 10.25
CA GLU A 239 -14.86 26.97 11.24
C GLU A 239 -13.66 26.01 11.19
N HIS A 240 -13.90 24.70 11.22
CA HIS A 240 -12.85 23.68 11.13
C HIS A 240 -12.03 23.77 9.83
N ILE A 241 -12.70 24.00 8.69
CA ILE A 241 -12.04 24.17 7.38
C ILE A 241 -11.20 25.45 7.37
N LEU A 242 -11.75 26.58 7.80
CA LEU A 242 -11.03 27.85 7.83
C LEU A 242 -9.82 27.80 8.77
N LEU A 243 -9.94 27.17 9.94
CA LEU A 243 -8.81 26.95 10.84
C LEU A 243 -7.72 26.06 10.20
N HIS A 244 -8.09 25.05 9.41
CA HIS A 244 -7.14 24.20 8.69
C HIS A 244 -6.39 24.97 7.58
N GLU A 245 -7.11 25.68 6.70
CA GLU A 245 -6.48 26.47 5.64
C GLU A 245 -5.60 27.59 6.22
N LEU A 246 -6.06 28.29 7.26
CA LEU A 246 -5.26 29.30 7.93
C LEU A 246 -4.05 28.70 8.68
N ALA A 247 -4.05 27.41 9.02
CA ALA A 247 -2.87 26.72 9.56
C ALA A 247 -1.76 26.61 8.49
N HIS A 248 -2.09 26.21 7.26
CA HIS A 248 -1.15 26.23 6.13
C HIS A 248 -0.58 27.64 5.90
N VAL A 249 -1.45 28.66 5.95
CA VAL A 249 -1.05 30.06 5.81
C VAL A 249 -0.06 30.48 6.90
N ARG A 250 -0.40 30.26 8.19
CA ARG A 250 0.49 30.60 9.32
C ARG A 250 1.83 29.85 9.26
N ARG A 251 1.82 28.58 8.85
CA ARG A 251 3.01 27.73 8.71
C ARG A 251 3.85 28.06 7.46
N ARG A 252 3.38 28.97 6.60
CA ARG A 252 4.01 29.36 5.31
C ARG A 252 4.20 28.18 4.35
N ASP A 253 3.30 27.20 4.42
CA ASP A 253 3.37 25.95 3.65
C ASP A 253 3.36 26.17 2.13
N LEU A 254 2.75 27.26 1.66
CA LEU A 254 2.74 27.67 0.26
C LEU A 254 4.16 27.92 -0.27
N GLY A 255 5.02 28.56 0.53
CA GLY A 255 6.43 28.78 0.16
C GLY A 255 7.21 27.46 0.11
N LEU A 256 7.00 26.58 1.10
CA LEU A 256 7.62 25.25 1.13
C LEU A 256 7.14 24.35 -0.03
N HIS A 257 5.88 24.46 -0.44
CA HIS A 257 5.34 23.79 -1.62
C HIS A 257 6.02 24.26 -2.92
N TRP A 258 6.24 25.57 -3.09
CA TRP A 258 6.99 26.10 -4.24
C TRP A 258 8.45 25.67 -4.23
N LEU A 259 9.13 25.71 -3.08
CA LEU A 259 10.51 25.22 -2.93
C LEU A 259 10.63 23.72 -3.24
N MET A 260 9.70 22.90 -2.73
CA MET A 260 9.68 21.46 -3.04
C MET A 260 9.34 21.20 -4.51
N THR A 261 8.48 22.01 -5.12
CA THR A 261 8.20 21.94 -6.56
C THR A 261 9.45 22.24 -7.38
N ALA A 262 10.22 23.27 -7.01
CA ALA A 262 11.51 23.54 -7.64
C ALA A 262 12.51 22.37 -7.47
N ALA A 263 12.61 21.78 -6.28
CA ALA A 263 13.46 20.62 -6.05
C ALA A 263 13.05 19.41 -6.90
N ARG A 264 11.74 19.14 -7.05
CA ARG A 264 11.20 18.08 -7.92
C ARG A 264 11.44 18.34 -9.42
N VAL A 265 11.50 19.61 -9.84
CA VAL A 265 11.86 19.99 -11.22
C VAL A 265 13.35 19.78 -11.45
N VAL A 266 14.22 20.20 -10.54
CA VAL A 266 15.69 20.04 -10.66
C VAL A 266 16.11 18.56 -10.60
N HIS A 267 15.51 17.78 -9.70
CA HIS A 267 15.80 16.35 -9.49
C HIS A 267 14.70 15.45 -10.07
N TRP A 268 14.14 15.82 -11.23
CA TRP A 268 13.01 15.10 -11.84
C TRP A 268 13.28 13.61 -12.08
N PHE A 269 14.52 13.27 -12.39
CA PHE A 269 15.00 11.90 -12.63
C PHE A 269 15.17 11.06 -11.36
N ASN A 270 15.09 11.66 -10.16
CA ASN A 270 15.38 10.98 -8.91
C ASN A 270 14.08 10.48 -8.22
N PRO A 271 13.82 9.16 -8.19
CA PRO A 271 12.61 8.62 -7.56
C PRO A 271 12.58 8.86 -6.04
N THR A 272 13.74 8.93 -5.36
CA THR A 272 13.78 9.18 -3.91
C THR A 272 13.28 10.58 -3.55
N VAL A 273 13.48 11.57 -4.42
CA VAL A 273 12.94 12.94 -4.25
C VAL A 273 11.43 12.98 -4.49
N GLN A 274 10.90 12.16 -5.41
CA GLN A 274 9.45 12.05 -5.61
C GLN A 274 8.78 11.39 -4.39
N LEU A 275 9.38 10.32 -3.84
CA LEU A 275 8.93 9.69 -2.61
C LEU A 275 9.01 10.63 -1.40
N ALA A 276 10.12 11.35 -1.25
CA ALA A 276 10.28 12.36 -0.21
C ALA A 276 9.24 13.49 -0.33
N ALA A 277 8.90 13.91 -1.55
CA ALA A 277 7.84 14.91 -1.77
C ALA A 277 6.46 14.43 -1.27
N ALA A 278 6.09 13.19 -1.61
CA ALA A 278 4.83 12.59 -1.15
C ALA A 278 4.79 12.48 0.39
N ARG A 279 5.86 12.01 1.02
CA ARG A 279 5.93 11.87 2.48
C ARG A 279 6.02 13.22 3.21
N MET A 280 6.69 14.21 2.65
CA MET A 280 6.69 15.58 3.15
C MET A 280 5.29 16.22 3.06
N GLN A 281 4.52 15.93 2.00
CA GLN A 281 3.14 16.38 1.88
C GLN A 281 2.25 15.74 2.96
N ALA A 282 2.31 14.41 3.16
CA ALA A 282 1.54 13.75 4.22
C ALA A 282 1.87 14.31 5.63
N ASP A 283 3.16 14.50 5.95
CA ASP A 283 3.57 15.10 7.23
C ASP A 283 3.12 16.55 7.41
N ARG A 284 2.97 17.30 6.31
CA ARG A 284 2.45 18.67 6.33
C ARG A 284 0.99 18.70 6.77
N GLU A 285 0.16 17.84 6.21
CA GLU A 285 -1.26 17.75 6.57
C GLU A 285 -1.42 17.35 8.04
N LEU A 286 -0.65 16.35 8.49
CA LEU A 286 -0.61 15.94 9.90
C LEU A 286 -0.11 17.06 10.83
N ALA A 287 0.80 17.92 10.37
CA ALA A 287 1.28 19.07 11.13
C ALA A 287 0.26 20.21 11.20
N CYS A 288 -0.55 20.42 10.15
CA CYS A 288 -1.69 21.35 10.17
C CYS A 288 -2.80 20.84 11.09
N ASP A 289 -3.23 19.59 10.95
CA ASP A 289 -4.21 18.97 11.84
C ASP A 289 -3.76 19.07 13.31
N ALA A 290 -2.50 18.76 13.60
CA ALA A 290 -1.94 18.85 14.95
C ALA A 290 -1.90 20.28 15.53
N ASP A 291 -1.84 21.31 14.67
CA ASP A 291 -1.92 22.71 15.08
C ASP A 291 -3.37 23.16 15.32
N VAL A 292 -4.33 22.70 14.51
CA VAL A 292 -5.77 22.96 14.73
C VAL A 292 -6.27 22.27 16.01
N LEU A 293 -5.88 21.02 16.24
CA LEU A 293 -6.24 20.24 17.44
C LEU A 293 -5.67 20.83 18.75
N ARG A 294 -4.66 21.71 18.69
CA ARG A 294 -4.19 22.48 19.85
C ARG A 294 -5.13 23.63 20.22
N LEU A 295 -5.87 24.16 19.26
CA LEU A 295 -6.80 25.28 19.43
C LEU A 295 -8.19 24.77 19.85
N LEU A 296 -8.69 23.71 19.21
CA LEU A 296 -10.05 23.17 19.43
C LEU A 296 -10.27 22.45 20.78
N GLY A 297 -9.22 22.26 21.59
CA GLY A 297 -9.31 21.54 22.86
C GLY A 297 -9.57 20.04 22.69
N ARG A 298 -10.05 19.35 23.75
CA ARG A 298 -10.27 17.89 23.71
C ARG A 298 -11.63 17.48 23.15
N GLU A 299 -12.65 18.29 23.38
CA GLU A 299 -14.06 17.94 23.16
C GLU A 299 -14.44 18.03 21.67
N ARG A 300 -13.98 19.08 20.97
CA ARG A 300 -14.29 19.31 19.55
C ARG A 300 -13.45 18.49 18.56
N ARG A 301 -12.55 17.62 19.04
CA ARG A 301 -11.65 16.81 18.16
C ARG A 301 -12.41 15.80 17.31
N ASN A 302 -13.46 15.19 17.86
CA ASN A 302 -14.31 14.26 17.12
C ASN A 302 -15.11 15.00 16.04
N ALA A 303 -15.64 16.19 16.36
CA ALA A 303 -16.30 17.05 15.38
C ALA A 303 -15.35 17.46 14.25
N TYR A 304 -14.12 17.86 14.56
CA TYR A 304 -13.07 18.15 13.57
C TYR A 304 -12.78 16.93 12.66
N GLY A 305 -12.56 15.75 13.24
CA GLY A 305 -12.34 14.52 12.47
C GLY A 305 -13.52 14.17 11.54
N VAL A 306 -14.75 14.37 12.01
CA VAL A 306 -15.96 14.24 11.19
C VAL A 306 -16.01 15.27 10.08
N THR A 307 -15.63 16.53 10.31
CA THR A 307 -15.55 17.54 9.24
C THR A 307 -14.52 17.14 8.16
N ILE A 308 -13.32 16.70 8.55
CA ILE A 308 -12.31 16.22 7.59
C ILE A 308 -12.84 15.04 6.77
N LEU A 309 -13.58 14.10 7.38
CA LEU A 309 -14.19 12.97 6.69
C LEU A 309 -15.32 13.41 5.73
N LYS A 310 -16.20 14.34 6.16
CA LYS A 310 -17.24 14.95 5.30
C LYS A 310 -16.62 15.63 4.08
N MET A 311 -15.50 16.35 4.25
CA MET A 311 -14.82 17.01 3.14
C MET A 311 -14.16 16.02 2.19
N ALA A 312 -13.52 14.96 2.72
CA ALA A 312 -12.97 13.88 1.89
C ALA A 312 -14.04 13.18 1.03
N GLY A 313 -15.28 13.05 1.54
CA GLY A 313 -16.40 12.48 0.79
C GLY A 313 -17.09 13.42 -0.21
N ARG A 314 -16.88 14.74 -0.10
CA ARG A 314 -17.55 15.75 -0.95
C ARG A 314 -16.73 16.24 -2.14
N LEU A 315 -15.42 15.99 -2.15
CA LEU A 315 -14.51 16.63 -3.09
C LEU A 315 -14.00 15.65 -4.15
N VAL A 316 -14.30 15.96 -5.42
CA VAL A 316 -13.60 15.35 -6.56
C VAL A 316 -12.13 15.72 -6.43
N SER A 317 -11.24 14.72 -6.41
CA SER A 317 -9.79 14.95 -6.35
C SER A 317 -9.38 15.90 -7.49
N PRO A 318 -8.93 17.13 -7.20
CA PRO A 318 -8.45 17.99 -8.26
C PRO A 318 -7.20 17.35 -8.88
N TRP A 319 -7.08 17.44 -10.21
CA TRP A 319 -5.80 17.22 -10.87
C TRP A 319 -4.76 18.08 -10.15
N PRO A 320 -3.60 17.56 -9.69
CA PRO A 320 -2.62 18.36 -8.95
C PRO A 320 -2.10 19.54 -9.79
N LEU A 321 -2.79 20.68 -9.66
CA LEU A 321 -2.44 21.95 -10.28
C LEU A 321 -1.25 22.54 -9.51
N PRO A 322 -0.13 22.83 -10.18
CA PRO A 322 1.01 23.46 -9.54
C PRO A 322 0.62 24.80 -8.90
N GLY A 323 0.83 24.92 -7.59
CA GLY A 323 0.50 26.13 -6.82
C GLY A 323 -0.76 26.07 -5.95
N LEU A 324 -1.43 24.92 -5.86
CA LEU A 324 -2.45 24.67 -4.83
C LEU A 324 -1.85 23.88 -3.66
N VAL A 325 -2.06 24.39 -2.45
CA VAL A 325 -1.91 23.64 -1.20
C VAL A 325 -3.32 23.28 -0.75
N GLY A 326 -3.74 22.04 -1.01
CA GLY A 326 -5.07 21.53 -0.69
C GLY A 326 -5.02 20.15 -0.02
N VAL A 327 -6.13 19.83 0.64
CA VAL A 327 -6.17 19.03 1.89
C VAL A 327 -6.00 17.51 1.71
N PHE A 328 -6.03 16.94 0.50
CA PHE A 328 -6.13 15.49 0.32
C PHE A 328 -5.09 14.88 -0.63
N GLY A 329 -4.25 14.01 -0.06
CA GLY A 329 -3.41 13.03 -0.77
C GLY A 329 -4.11 11.68 -0.96
N PRO A 330 -3.39 10.60 -1.35
CA PRO A 330 -3.94 9.24 -1.45
C PRO A 330 -4.62 8.76 -0.15
N GLN A 331 -5.53 7.77 -0.27
CA GLN A 331 -6.38 7.27 0.83
C GLN A 331 -5.63 6.90 2.13
N GLN A 332 -4.38 6.42 2.01
CA GLN A 332 -3.52 6.11 3.16
C GLN A 332 -3.21 7.35 4.01
N ASP A 333 -3.07 8.53 3.40
CA ASP A 333 -2.82 9.78 4.10
C ASP A 333 -4.04 10.21 4.93
N LEU A 334 -5.25 10.02 4.41
CA LEU A 334 -6.50 10.29 5.14
C LEU A 334 -6.62 9.37 6.37
N GLN A 335 -6.29 8.08 6.22
CA GLN A 335 -6.29 7.14 7.33
C GLN A 335 -5.28 7.55 8.43
N GLU A 336 -4.03 7.92 8.07
CA GLU A 336 -3.04 8.39 9.05
C GLU A 336 -3.54 9.65 9.79
N ARG A 337 -4.19 10.59 9.07
CA ARG A 337 -4.80 11.79 9.66
C ARG A 337 -5.91 11.48 10.67
N ILE A 338 -6.89 10.65 10.31
CA ILE A 338 -7.99 10.29 11.22
C ILE A 338 -7.47 9.55 12.46
N ILE A 339 -6.50 8.63 12.29
CA ILE A 339 -5.85 7.93 13.41
C ILE A 339 -5.11 8.93 14.32
N MET A 340 -4.42 9.93 13.74
CA MET A 340 -3.70 10.96 14.48
C MET A 340 -4.66 11.91 15.24
N ILE A 341 -5.76 12.32 14.61
CA ILE A 341 -6.83 13.14 15.21
C ILE A 341 -7.44 12.41 16.42
N ALA A 342 -7.86 11.16 16.24
CA ALA A 342 -8.48 10.35 17.30
C ALA A 342 -7.53 10.11 18.49
N ASN A 343 -6.26 9.84 18.21
CA ASN A 343 -5.24 9.56 19.24
C ASN A 343 -4.48 10.80 19.73
N PHE A 344 -4.91 12.01 19.35
CA PHE A 344 -4.14 13.23 19.59
C PHE A 344 -3.83 13.46 21.07
N LYS A 345 -2.55 13.59 21.40
CA LYS A 345 -2.06 13.89 22.76
C LYS A 345 -1.01 15.01 22.66
N PRO A 346 -1.09 16.07 23.48
CA PRO A 346 -0.07 17.10 23.51
C PRO A 346 1.25 16.49 24.00
N ILE A 347 2.31 16.69 23.23
CA ILE A 347 3.63 16.11 23.50
C ILE A 347 4.31 16.84 24.65
N ARG A 348 4.86 16.06 25.60
CA ARG A 348 5.55 16.58 26.80
C ARG A 348 6.74 17.46 26.39
N ARG A 349 6.97 18.58 27.09
CA ARG A 349 8.04 19.56 26.78
C ARG A 349 9.42 18.91 26.56
N GLY A 350 9.80 17.91 27.37
CA GLY A 350 11.07 17.19 27.21
C GLY A 350 11.25 16.50 25.85
N TRP A 351 10.19 15.94 25.26
CA TRP A 351 10.26 15.34 23.91
C TRP A 351 10.45 16.40 22.82
N ASN A 352 9.97 17.63 23.00
CA ASN A 352 10.29 18.74 22.09
C ASN A 352 11.76 19.16 22.19
N CYS A 353 12.36 19.12 23.38
CA CYS A 353 13.80 19.38 23.55
C CYS A 353 14.65 18.31 22.86
N VAL A 354 14.29 17.03 23.02
CA VAL A 354 14.94 15.91 22.32
C VAL A 354 14.78 16.06 20.80
N ALA A 355 13.57 16.35 20.32
CA ALA A 355 13.32 16.54 18.88
C ALA A 355 14.07 17.75 18.29
N ALA A 356 14.15 18.87 19.01
CA ALA A 356 14.94 20.03 18.60
C ALA A 356 16.44 19.70 18.54
N THR A 357 16.96 18.94 19.52
CA THR A 357 18.36 18.51 19.56
C THR A 357 18.68 17.56 18.40
N LEU A 358 17.79 16.60 18.12
CA LEU A 358 17.92 15.68 16.99
C LEU A 358 17.84 16.42 15.64
N LEU A 359 16.94 17.39 15.49
CA LEU A 359 16.85 18.21 14.27
C LEU A 359 18.12 19.05 14.08
N LEU A 360 18.65 19.65 15.16
CA LEU A 360 19.89 20.43 15.11
C LEU A 360 21.09 19.54 14.74
N ALA A 361 21.22 18.37 15.37
CA ALA A 361 22.26 17.40 15.03
C ALA A 361 22.15 16.97 13.56
N PHE A 362 20.96 16.56 13.13
CA PHE A 362 20.68 16.16 11.74
C PHE A 362 21.00 17.27 10.72
N ALA A 363 20.64 18.52 11.04
CA ALA A 363 20.97 19.68 10.23
C ALA A 363 22.49 19.93 10.17
N VAL A 364 23.20 19.93 11.30
CA VAL A 364 24.66 20.13 11.33
C VAL A 364 25.40 19.03 10.58
N THR A 365 25.01 17.76 10.76
CA THR A 365 25.67 16.62 10.10
C THR A 365 25.30 16.47 8.62
N GLY A 366 24.10 16.91 8.24
CA GLY A 366 23.53 16.74 6.89
C GLY A 366 23.70 17.94 5.96
N LEU A 367 23.85 19.15 6.52
CA LEU A 367 24.11 20.40 5.78
C LEU A 367 25.59 20.80 5.79
N THR A 368 26.50 19.88 6.10
CA THR A 368 27.95 20.09 5.95
C THR A 368 28.54 19.09 4.97
N ASP A 369 29.39 19.58 4.06
CA ASP A 369 30.16 18.74 3.16
C ASP A 369 31.39 18.15 3.87
N ALA A 370 31.87 16.99 3.39
CA ALA A 370 33.06 16.36 3.95
C ALA A 370 34.28 17.27 3.71
N ALA A 371 34.97 17.65 4.78
CA ALA A 371 36.23 18.38 4.67
C ALA A 371 37.30 17.49 4.00
N ASN A 372 38.08 18.07 3.08
CA ASN A 372 39.24 17.39 2.50
C ASN A 372 40.26 17.12 3.60
N VAL A 373 40.51 15.84 3.88
CA VAL A 373 41.65 15.40 4.67
C VAL A 373 42.88 15.49 3.76
N ALA A 374 43.89 16.28 4.15
CA ALA A 374 45.20 16.20 3.52
C ALA A 374 45.79 14.79 3.76
N PRO A 375 46.50 14.18 2.80
CA PRO A 375 46.94 12.79 2.88
C PRO A 375 48.17 12.61 3.79
N ASP A 376 48.14 13.22 4.97
CA ASP A 376 49.16 13.18 6.01
C ASP A 376 48.46 12.88 7.34
N ASP A 377 48.22 11.58 7.60
CA ASP A 377 48.06 10.94 8.93
C ASP A 377 47.51 9.52 8.76
N GLU A 378 48.38 8.59 8.35
CA GLU A 378 48.10 7.16 8.39
C GLU A 378 48.49 6.61 9.79
N PRO A 379 47.60 5.91 10.53
CA PRO A 379 47.93 5.41 11.86
C PRO A 379 49.05 4.35 11.81
N PRO A 380 50.10 4.46 12.65
CA PRO A 380 51.24 3.55 12.56
C PRO A 380 50.91 2.18 13.17
N GLY A 381 50.62 1.16 12.34
CA GLY A 381 50.64 -0.22 12.83
C GLY A 381 49.80 -1.28 12.09
N ALA A 382 50.16 -1.64 10.86
CA ALA A 382 49.77 -2.92 10.27
C ALA A 382 50.84 -3.42 9.28
N LYS A 383 51.99 -3.91 9.80
CA LYS A 383 53.03 -4.51 8.96
C LYS A 383 52.57 -5.87 8.44
N ASN A 384 52.31 -5.97 7.14
CA ASN A 384 52.07 -7.26 6.47
C ASN A 384 53.33 -8.14 6.51
N THR A 385 53.34 -9.16 7.38
CA THR A 385 54.32 -10.25 7.34
C THR A 385 53.83 -11.36 6.41
N VAL A 386 54.45 -11.48 5.24
CA VAL A 386 54.24 -12.59 4.30
C VAL A 386 55.13 -13.78 4.69
N PRO A 387 54.60 -14.99 4.92
CA PRO A 387 55.41 -16.20 5.01
C PRO A 387 55.89 -16.64 3.63
N LYS A 388 57.18 -16.98 3.51
CA LYS A 388 57.85 -17.43 2.28
C LYS A 388 58.39 -18.85 2.46
N VAL A 389 57.96 -19.79 1.61
CA VAL A 389 58.61 -21.10 1.38
C VAL A 389 58.33 -21.53 -0.09
N PRO A 390 59.09 -22.47 -0.70
CA PRO A 390 59.73 -22.20 -1.99
C PRO A 390 59.16 -23.03 -3.15
N ALA A 391 59.65 -22.75 -4.35
CA ALA A 391 59.34 -23.50 -5.56
C ALA A 391 60.52 -24.37 -6.00
N GLU A 392 60.25 -25.63 -6.34
CA GLU A 392 61.03 -26.39 -7.32
C GLU A 392 60.17 -27.48 -8.00
N THR A 393 59.91 -27.27 -9.30
CA THR A 393 59.93 -28.23 -10.43
C THR A 393 60.12 -29.73 -10.08
N LYS A 394 59.33 -30.70 -10.57
CA LYS A 394 58.81 -31.05 -11.93
C LYS A 394 57.63 -32.08 -11.78
N LYS A 395 56.87 -32.57 -12.78
CA LYS A 395 56.87 -32.49 -14.28
C LYS A 395 55.44 -32.71 -14.86
N ASP A 396 55.34 -32.78 -16.19
CA ASP A 396 54.31 -33.36 -17.08
C ASP A 396 53.45 -34.50 -16.46
N ALA A 397 52.16 -34.69 -16.76
CA ALA A 397 51.47 -34.51 -18.04
C ALA A 397 49.93 -34.56 -17.88
N GLY A 398 49.19 -33.99 -18.85
CA GLY A 398 47.85 -34.48 -19.21
C GLY A 398 46.61 -33.70 -18.76
N SER A 399 45.86 -33.27 -19.77
CA SER A 399 44.40 -33.05 -19.79
C SER A 399 43.83 -31.69 -19.35
N THR A 400 43.40 -30.95 -20.39
CA THR A 400 42.45 -29.84 -20.35
C THR A 400 41.09 -30.28 -19.83
N VAL A 401 40.51 -29.57 -18.85
CA VAL A 401 39.07 -29.66 -18.53
C VAL A 401 38.47 -28.26 -18.41
N GLN A 402 37.39 -28.02 -19.15
CA GLN A 402 36.58 -26.80 -19.15
C GLN A 402 35.70 -26.69 -17.88
N PRO A 403 35.10 -25.53 -17.58
CA PRO A 403 34.24 -25.37 -16.40
C PRO A 403 33.04 -26.33 -16.46
N GLN A 404 32.93 -27.24 -15.49
CA GLN A 404 31.79 -28.14 -15.39
C GLN A 404 30.57 -27.44 -14.79
N ALA A 405 29.42 -27.63 -15.44
CA ALA A 405 28.11 -27.39 -14.84
C ALA A 405 27.90 -28.34 -13.64
N PRO A 406 27.09 -27.95 -12.63
CA PRO A 406 26.83 -28.82 -11.48
C PRO A 406 26.06 -30.05 -11.92
N LYS A 407 26.66 -31.22 -11.73
CA LYS A 407 26.02 -32.52 -11.89
C LYS A 407 26.13 -33.33 -10.60
N ASP A 408 25.05 -34.07 -10.37
CA ASP A 408 25.00 -35.33 -9.62
C ASP A 408 25.32 -35.24 -8.11
N ARG A 409 24.31 -34.82 -7.33
CA ARG A 409 24.06 -35.35 -5.98
C ARG A 409 22.79 -36.22 -5.98
N GLU A 410 22.86 -37.37 -6.63
CA GLU A 410 21.93 -38.45 -6.35
C GLU A 410 22.29 -39.12 -5.00
N GLY A 411 21.29 -39.65 -4.29
CA GLY A 411 21.50 -40.66 -3.26
C GLY A 411 21.33 -40.27 -1.79
N ALA A 412 21.23 -39.00 -1.42
CA ALA A 412 20.88 -38.61 -0.04
C ALA A 412 19.36 -38.47 0.10
N GLN A 413 18.69 -39.50 0.65
CA GLN A 413 17.28 -39.36 1.04
C GLN A 413 17.13 -38.18 2.04
N PRO A 414 16.08 -37.35 1.92
CA PRO A 414 15.84 -36.26 2.84
C PRO A 414 15.64 -36.84 4.25
N SER A 415 16.54 -36.51 5.19
CA SER A 415 16.43 -37.04 6.55
C SER A 415 15.06 -36.67 7.15
N PRO A 416 14.30 -37.61 7.74
CA PRO A 416 12.97 -37.32 8.31
C PRO A 416 13.00 -36.15 9.30
N LYS A 417 14.10 -36.02 10.05
CA LYS A 417 14.39 -34.91 10.95
C LYS A 417 14.27 -33.53 10.28
N ARG A 418 14.79 -33.36 9.06
CA ARG A 418 14.70 -32.08 8.32
C ARG A 418 13.26 -31.74 7.94
N VAL A 419 12.44 -32.73 7.59
CA VAL A 419 11.01 -32.52 7.30
C VAL A 419 10.29 -32.06 8.58
N THR A 420 10.55 -32.71 9.71
CA THR A 420 10.00 -32.30 11.02
C THR A 420 10.43 -30.88 11.42
N GLU A 421 11.70 -30.52 11.22
CA GLU A 421 12.21 -29.15 11.47
C GLU A 421 11.48 -28.10 10.62
N LEU A 422 11.27 -28.37 9.32
CA LEU A 422 10.59 -27.46 8.41
C LEU A 422 9.09 -27.30 8.77
N ILE A 423 8.41 -28.40 9.14
CA ILE A 423 7.03 -28.36 9.62
C ILE A 423 6.93 -27.57 10.94
N ALA A 424 7.91 -27.70 11.84
CA ALA A 424 7.94 -26.93 13.08
C ALA A 424 8.05 -25.40 12.83
N VAL A 425 8.73 -24.97 11.76
CA VAL A 425 8.73 -23.55 11.34
C VAL A 425 7.35 -23.09 10.89
N LEU A 426 6.61 -23.91 10.14
CA LEU A 426 5.23 -23.58 9.72
C LEU A 426 4.28 -23.49 10.92
N ARG A 427 4.41 -24.42 11.88
CA ARG A 427 3.63 -24.43 13.14
C ARG A 427 3.93 -23.23 14.02
N ALA A 428 5.19 -22.81 14.12
CA ALA A 428 5.62 -21.70 14.98
C ALA A 428 5.26 -20.32 14.42
N ALA A 429 4.98 -20.19 13.11
CA ALA A 429 4.71 -18.92 12.47
C ALA A 429 3.35 -18.34 12.94
N LYS A 430 3.40 -17.23 13.69
CA LYS A 430 2.23 -16.46 14.12
C LYS A 430 1.93 -15.31 13.15
N TYR A 431 0.66 -14.96 13.05
CA TYR A 431 0.13 -13.90 12.18
C TYR A 431 0.90 -12.56 12.29
N GLY A 432 1.28 -12.14 13.50
CA GLY A 432 2.01 -10.88 13.71
C GLY A 432 3.44 -10.89 13.17
N ASP A 433 4.14 -12.02 13.23
CA ASP A 433 5.54 -12.15 12.81
C ASP A 433 5.67 -12.16 11.28
N VAL A 434 4.65 -12.69 10.60
CA VAL A 434 4.56 -12.74 9.13
C VAL A 434 4.47 -11.34 8.52
N ILE A 435 3.63 -10.48 9.09
CA ILE A 435 3.42 -9.11 8.60
C ILE A 435 4.57 -8.18 9.04
N GLY A 436 5.21 -8.47 10.18
CA GLY A 436 6.26 -7.62 10.76
C GLY A 436 7.67 -7.79 10.19
N ASN A 437 7.97 -8.86 9.43
CA ASN A 437 9.34 -9.18 9.01
C ASN A 437 9.43 -9.80 7.59
N PRO A 438 9.22 -9.00 6.52
CA PRO A 438 9.31 -9.46 5.13
C PRO A 438 10.74 -9.87 4.71
N VAL A 439 11.77 -9.36 5.40
CA VAL A 439 13.19 -9.58 5.08
C VAL A 439 13.61 -11.05 5.27
N THR A 440 13.08 -11.70 6.31
CA THR A 440 13.53 -13.06 6.67
C THR A 440 12.57 -14.16 6.25
N ALA A 441 11.25 -13.93 6.33
CA ALA A 441 10.17 -14.82 5.90
C ALA A 441 10.48 -16.34 6.03
N PRO A 442 10.81 -16.82 7.25
CA PRO A 442 11.29 -18.19 7.45
C PRO A 442 10.28 -19.26 7.03
N TRP A 443 8.98 -18.95 7.17
CA TRP A 443 7.87 -19.79 6.72
C TRP A 443 7.85 -19.98 5.20
N ALA A 444 8.08 -18.93 4.40
CA ALA A 444 8.07 -19.01 2.94
C ALA A 444 9.28 -19.82 2.43
N ARG A 445 10.46 -19.64 3.06
CA ARG A 445 11.63 -20.50 2.81
C ARG A 445 11.33 -21.96 3.17
N ALA A 446 10.63 -22.20 4.28
CA ALA A 446 10.26 -23.55 4.70
C ALA A 446 9.27 -24.22 3.72
N ILE A 447 8.28 -23.49 3.19
CA ILE A 447 7.40 -23.97 2.10
C ILE A 447 8.25 -24.37 0.89
N ARG A 448 9.12 -23.48 0.40
CA ARG A 448 9.98 -23.75 -0.76
C ARG A 448 10.86 -24.98 -0.55
N ASP A 449 11.50 -25.10 0.62
CA ASP A 449 12.35 -26.24 0.98
C ASP A 449 11.53 -27.55 1.07
N LEU A 450 10.30 -27.54 1.61
CA LEU A 450 9.40 -28.69 1.65
C LEU A 450 8.94 -29.12 0.24
N VAL A 451 8.59 -28.16 -0.62
CA VAL A 451 8.23 -28.40 -2.02
C VAL A 451 9.41 -28.96 -2.82
N ALA A 452 10.63 -28.48 -2.57
CA ALA A 452 11.85 -29.00 -3.18
C ALA A 452 12.18 -30.45 -2.76
N ILE A 453 11.81 -30.85 -1.54
CA ILE A 453 11.87 -32.27 -1.11
C ILE A 453 10.76 -33.09 -1.79
N GLY A 454 9.58 -32.51 -1.97
CA GLY A 454 8.48 -33.10 -2.74
C GLY A 454 7.76 -34.25 -2.03
N ARG A 455 7.39 -35.29 -2.80
CA ARG A 455 6.52 -36.42 -2.38
C ARG A 455 6.87 -37.09 -1.03
N PRO A 456 8.14 -37.24 -0.60
CA PRO A 456 8.47 -37.81 0.72
C PRO A 456 7.94 -37.00 1.92
N THR A 457 7.64 -35.71 1.77
CA THR A 457 7.12 -34.87 2.88
C THR A 457 5.62 -35.08 3.16
N VAL A 458 4.88 -35.55 2.16
CA VAL A 458 3.40 -35.58 2.15
C VAL A 458 2.80 -36.30 3.37
N PRO A 459 3.29 -37.48 3.83
CA PRO A 459 2.73 -38.13 5.01
C PRO A 459 2.83 -37.29 6.30
N ALA A 460 3.96 -36.59 6.49
CA ALA A 460 4.16 -35.73 7.65
C ALA A 460 3.34 -34.43 7.57
N LEU A 461 3.18 -33.88 6.36
CA LEU A 461 2.29 -32.73 6.11
C LEU A 461 0.81 -33.08 6.35
N ILE A 462 0.40 -34.31 6.01
CA ILE A 462 -0.94 -34.83 6.31
C ILE A 462 -1.16 -34.94 7.83
N GLU A 463 -0.20 -35.50 8.57
CA GLU A 463 -0.31 -35.61 10.03
C GLU A 463 -0.43 -34.23 10.70
N GLU A 464 0.39 -33.26 10.30
CA GLU A 464 0.29 -31.89 10.82
C GLU A 464 -1.04 -31.23 10.43
N LEU A 465 -1.50 -31.44 9.20
CA LEU A 465 -2.77 -30.90 8.72
C LEU A 465 -3.95 -31.46 9.50
N ASP A 466 -3.96 -32.75 9.85
CA ASP A 466 -5.02 -33.35 10.67
C ASP A 466 -5.01 -32.90 12.13
N ARG A 467 -3.87 -32.44 12.65
CA ARG A 467 -3.72 -31.95 14.04
C ARG A 467 -3.99 -30.45 14.20
N THR A 468 -3.81 -29.67 13.15
CA THR A 468 -3.90 -28.21 13.20
C THR A 468 -5.35 -27.70 13.28
N THR A 469 -5.58 -26.69 14.13
CA THR A 469 -6.76 -25.82 14.13
C THR A 469 -6.43 -24.32 14.03
N GLU A 470 -5.15 -23.93 14.09
CA GLU A 470 -4.73 -22.53 13.94
C GLU A 470 -4.80 -22.07 12.48
N GLN A 471 -5.17 -20.79 12.27
CA GLN A 471 -5.34 -20.20 10.94
C GLN A 471 -4.08 -20.30 10.06
N TRP A 472 -2.90 -19.98 10.60
CA TRP A 472 -1.70 -19.82 9.78
C TRP A 472 -1.10 -21.15 9.30
N PRO A 473 -0.95 -22.20 10.14
CA PRO A 473 -0.46 -23.47 9.65
C PRO A 473 -1.45 -24.11 8.66
N LEU A 474 -2.78 -23.96 8.82
CA LEU A 474 -3.75 -24.40 7.80
C LEU A 474 -3.52 -23.76 6.42
N ARG A 475 -3.25 -22.44 6.35
CA ARG A 475 -2.90 -21.75 5.08
C ARG A 475 -1.62 -22.34 4.47
N THR A 476 -0.53 -22.37 5.26
CA THR A 476 0.79 -22.80 4.77
C THR A 476 0.84 -24.28 4.36
N LEU A 477 0.14 -25.16 5.07
CA LEU A 477 0.02 -26.58 4.72
C LEU A 477 -0.82 -26.78 3.46
N GLY A 478 -1.95 -26.08 3.32
CA GLY A 478 -2.76 -26.08 2.10
C GLY A 478 -1.95 -25.64 0.87
N PHE A 479 -1.26 -24.50 0.97
CA PHE A 479 -0.36 -24.01 -0.09
C PHE A 479 0.76 -25.02 -0.41
N THR A 480 1.44 -25.57 0.61
CA THR A 480 2.54 -26.53 0.41
C THR A 480 2.05 -27.80 -0.29
N LEU A 481 0.90 -28.34 0.13
CA LEU A 481 0.30 -29.53 -0.48
C LEU A 481 -0.18 -29.26 -1.92
N ARG A 482 -0.73 -28.06 -2.21
CA ARG A 482 -1.01 -27.62 -3.58
C ARG A 482 0.25 -27.60 -4.44
N ALA A 483 1.33 -27.00 -3.94
CA ALA A 483 2.58 -26.84 -4.68
C ALA A 483 3.30 -28.17 -4.93
N ILE A 484 3.12 -29.17 -4.06
CA ILE A 484 3.63 -30.55 -4.27
C ILE A 484 2.72 -31.34 -5.25
N GLY A 485 1.40 -31.14 -5.20
CA GLY A 485 0.45 -31.75 -6.14
C GLY A 485 0.23 -33.26 -5.97
N ASP A 486 0.39 -33.82 -4.76
CA ASP A 486 0.31 -35.26 -4.51
C ASP A 486 -1.10 -35.73 -4.09
N PRO A 487 -1.74 -36.68 -4.82
CA PRO A 487 -3.07 -37.19 -4.50
C PRO A 487 -3.27 -37.74 -3.08
N ARG A 488 -2.22 -38.20 -2.40
CA ARG A 488 -2.31 -38.71 -1.01
C ARG A 488 -2.84 -37.65 -0.04
N ALA A 489 -2.65 -36.38 -0.37
CA ALA A 489 -3.13 -35.25 0.44
C ALA A 489 -4.66 -35.09 0.44
N VAL A 490 -5.36 -35.57 -0.59
CA VAL A 490 -6.79 -35.23 -0.84
C VAL A 490 -7.66 -35.57 0.37
N SER A 491 -7.56 -36.79 0.92
CA SER A 491 -8.37 -37.20 2.06
C SER A 491 -8.16 -36.33 3.31
N ALA A 492 -6.95 -35.80 3.52
CA ALA A 492 -6.63 -34.90 4.63
C ALA A 492 -7.13 -33.47 4.39
N LEU A 493 -6.99 -32.98 3.15
CA LEU A 493 -7.55 -31.69 2.71
C LEU A 493 -9.08 -31.67 2.89
N ILE A 494 -9.79 -32.77 2.56
CA ILE A 494 -11.24 -32.88 2.78
C ILE A 494 -11.58 -32.82 4.30
N ARG A 495 -10.83 -33.53 5.15
CA ARG A 495 -10.95 -33.45 6.62
C ARG A 495 -10.57 -32.08 7.20
N ALA A 496 -9.86 -31.24 6.46
CA ALA A 496 -9.50 -29.90 6.89
C ALA A 496 -10.63 -28.89 6.67
N ILE A 497 -11.52 -29.08 5.68
CA ILE A 497 -12.56 -28.12 5.30
C ILE A 497 -13.34 -27.59 6.53
N PRO A 498 -13.95 -28.41 7.42
CA PRO A 498 -14.73 -27.89 8.56
C PRO A 498 -13.91 -27.07 9.57
N ARG A 499 -12.59 -27.29 9.62
CA ARG A 499 -11.65 -26.58 10.51
C ARG A 499 -11.16 -25.25 9.93
N THR A 500 -11.50 -24.95 8.67
CA THR A 500 -11.18 -23.66 8.04
C THR A 500 -12.20 -22.55 8.34
N LEU A 501 -13.39 -22.90 8.88
CA LEU A 501 -14.37 -21.93 9.38
C LEU A 501 -13.88 -21.33 10.71
N LEU A 502 -13.29 -20.14 10.61
CA LEU A 502 -12.61 -19.45 11.69
C LEU A 502 -13.10 -17.99 11.77
N GLU A 503 -12.73 -17.29 12.85
CA GLU A 503 -13.06 -15.87 13.05
C GLU A 503 -12.55 -14.97 11.91
N PRO A 504 -13.14 -13.77 11.69
CA PRO A 504 -12.79 -12.90 10.58
C PRO A 504 -11.29 -12.56 10.49
N VAL A 505 -10.71 -12.84 9.31
CA VAL A 505 -9.35 -12.42 8.93
C VAL A 505 -9.39 -11.85 7.52
N SER A 506 -8.47 -10.94 7.23
CA SER A 506 -8.30 -10.41 5.88
C SER A 506 -7.59 -11.40 4.94
N ASP A 507 -7.71 -11.08 3.66
CA ASP A 507 -6.95 -11.67 2.56
C ASP A 507 -5.76 -10.74 2.28
N PHE A 508 -4.55 -11.29 2.29
CA PHE A 508 -3.33 -10.47 2.23
C PHE A 508 -2.64 -10.62 0.89
N GLY A 509 -2.35 -9.47 0.27
CA GLY A 509 -1.15 -9.34 -0.54
C GLY A 509 0.06 -9.30 0.39
N LEU A 510 1.03 -10.20 0.17
CA LEU A 510 2.28 -10.25 0.91
C LEU A 510 3.45 -9.87 0.01
N THR A 511 4.40 -9.13 0.56
CA THR A 511 5.66 -8.73 -0.11
C THR A 511 6.82 -9.58 0.43
N LEU A 512 7.82 -9.81 -0.42
CA LEU A 512 9.08 -10.46 -0.06
C LEU A 512 10.24 -9.72 -0.73
N ASP A 513 11.28 -9.40 0.04
CA ASP A 513 12.48 -8.72 -0.49
C ASP A 513 13.37 -9.66 -1.34
N ASP A 514 13.20 -10.99 -1.16
CA ASP A 514 13.91 -12.05 -1.87
C ASP A 514 13.18 -12.36 -3.18
N ALA A 515 13.68 -11.83 -4.30
CA ALA A 515 13.03 -11.93 -5.61
C ALA A 515 12.88 -13.37 -6.13
N GLU A 516 13.80 -14.29 -5.80
CA GLU A 516 13.66 -15.71 -6.16
C GLU A 516 12.55 -16.38 -5.35
N LEU A 517 12.47 -16.07 -4.06
CA LEU A 517 11.42 -16.57 -3.18
C LEU A 517 10.04 -15.99 -3.55
N LEU A 518 9.97 -14.70 -3.91
CA LEU A 518 8.77 -14.05 -4.40
C LEU A 518 8.27 -14.73 -5.69
N ALA A 519 9.15 -14.91 -6.68
CA ALA A 519 8.81 -15.58 -7.94
C ALA A 519 8.40 -17.05 -7.74
N PHE A 520 8.92 -17.73 -6.72
CA PHE A 520 8.45 -19.05 -6.31
C PHE A 520 7.03 -18.98 -5.73
N MET A 521 6.74 -18.05 -4.81
CA MET A 521 5.40 -17.91 -4.21
C MET A 521 4.35 -17.53 -5.27
N GLN A 522 4.63 -16.54 -6.12
CA GLN A 522 3.76 -16.12 -7.24
C GLN A 522 3.44 -17.25 -8.22
N ARG A 523 4.41 -18.14 -8.50
CA ARG A 523 4.21 -19.30 -9.41
C ARG A 523 3.20 -20.31 -8.87
N HIS A 524 3.08 -20.43 -7.54
CA HIS A 524 2.19 -21.38 -6.87
C HIS A 524 0.95 -20.72 -6.25
N ASP A 525 0.73 -19.44 -6.53
CA ASP A 525 -0.49 -18.69 -6.23
C ASP A 525 -1.70 -19.27 -7.01
N LEU A 526 -2.91 -19.05 -6.48
CA LEU A 526 -4.17 -19.36 -7.16
C LEU A 526 -4.57 -18.29 -8.19
N ASP A 527 -4.06 -17.07 -8.04
CA ASP A 527 -4.30 -15.95 -8.96
C ASP A 527 -2.99 -15.51 -9.66
N PRO A 528 -2.40 -16.34 -10.56
CA PRO A 528 -1.14 -16.02 -11.23
C PRO A 528 -1.30 -14.89 -12.26
N GLY A 529 -1.21 -13.65 -11.77
CA GLY A 529 -1.18 -12.41 -12.56
C GLY A 529 0.07 -11.56 -12.27
N ASP A 530 0.24 -10.47 -13.01
CA ASP A 530 1.30 -9.49 -12.72
C ASP A 530 0.90 -8.61 -11.53
N THR A 531 1.14 -9.14 -10.33
CA THR A 531 0.94 -8.47 -9.04
C THR A 531 2.15 -7.63 -8.62
N GLY A 532 3.12 -7.42 -9.51
CA GLY A 532 4.31 -6.58 -9.25
C GLY A 532 5.25 -7.15 -8.20
N GLN A 533 5.19 -6.64 -6.97
CA GLN A 533 6.04 -7.07 -5.83
C GLN A 533 5.28 -7.92 -4.81
N ASP A 534 3.99 -8.16 -5.05
CA ASP A 534 3.09 -8.82 -4.11
C ASP A 534 2.74 -10.24 -4.62
N PHE A 535 2.25 -11.10 -3.73
CA PHE A 535 1.50 -12.31 -4.08
C PHE A 535 0.32 -12.48 -3.12
N ILE A 536 -0.73 -13.18 -3.56
CA ILE A 536 -1.92 -13.41 -2.76
C ILE A 536 -1.71 -14.66 -1.91
N PHE A 537 -1.98 -14.55 -0.61
CA PHE A 537 -1.93 -15.69 0.31
C PHE A 537 -3.29 -15.81 1.03
N GLY A 538 -4.13 -16.71 0.51
CA GLY A 538 -5.55 -16.78 0.79
C GLY A 538 -5.90 -17.25 2.21
N ARG A 539 -7.21 -17.26 2.51
CA ARG A 539 -7.74 -17.87 3.75
C ARG A 539 -7.46 -19.36 3.79
N PRO A 540 -7.47 -19.99 4.98
CA PRO A 540 -7.36 -21.45 5.11
C PRO A 540 -8.30 -22.19 4.16
N PHE A 541 -9.56 -21.75 4.05
CA PHE A 541 -10.54 -22.34 3.15
C PHE A 541 -10.08 -22.32 1.69
N ARG A 542 -9.68 -21.15 1.18
CA ARG A 542 -9.23 -20.95 -0.21
C ARG A 542 -7.96 -21.75 -0.52
N GLU A 543 -7.00 -21.83 0.40
CA GLU A 543 -5.79 -22.63 0.20
C GLU A 543 -6.09 -24.14 0.16
N ILE A 544 -6.99 -24.63 1.02
CA ILE A 544 -7.39 -26.04 1.10
C ILE A 544 -8.25 -26.47 -0.11
N THR A 545 -9.27 -25.69 -0.49
CA THR A 545 -10.11 -25.98 -1.66
C THR A 545 -9.35 -25.75 -2.97
N GLY A 546 -8.45 -24.77 -3.01
CA GLY A 546 -7.51 -24.58 -4.10
C GLY A 546 -6.57 -25.78 -4.28
N ALA A 547 -6.02 -26.34 -3.19
CA ALA A 547 -5.21 -27.57 -3.25
C ALA A 547 -6.02 -28.76 -3.80
N LEU A 548 -7.26 -28.95 -3.33
CA LEU A 548 -8.17 -29.97 -3.85
C LEU A 548 -8.41 -29.80 -5.36
N HIS A 549 -8.68 -28.58 -5.81
CA HIS A 549 -8.90 -28.27 -7.22
C HIS A 549 -7.65 -28.55 -8.07
N THR A 550 -6.47 -28.08 -7.67
CA THR A 550 -5.20 -28.30 -8.39
C THR A 550 -4.84 -29.79 -8.50
N ILE A 551 -5.08 -30.58 -7.45
CA ILE A 551 -4.73 -32.01 -7.43
C ILE A 551 -5.73 -32.86 -8.22
N THR A 552 -7.01 -32.50 -8.20
CA THR A 552 -8.09 -33.37 -8.70
C THR A 552 -8.76 -32.91 -10.00
N GLY A 553 -8.62 -31.63 -10.36
CA GLY A 553 -9.37 -30.97 -11.44
C GLY A 553 -10.86 -30.75 -11.15
N GLN A 554 -11.38 -31.19 -10.00
CA GLN A 554 -12.80 -31.10 -9.63
C GLN A 554 -13.13 -29.76 -8.96
N LYS A 555 -14.38 -29.29 -9.10
CA LYS A 555 -14.95 -28.11 -8.42
C LYS A 555 -16.45 -28.34 -8.15
N PHE A 556 -17.02 -27.70 -7.14
CA PHE A 556 -18.44 -27.81 -6.74
C PHE A 556 -19.06 -26.48 -6.27
N ASN A 557 -18.61 -25.33 -6.77
CA ASN A 557 -19.05 -23.99 -6.34
C ASN A 557 -18.64 -23.60 -4.90
N GLU A 558 -17.46 -24.05 -4.46
CA GLU A 558 -16.84 -23.69 -3.17
C GLU A 558 -16.71 -22.18 -2.94
N ASP A 559 -16.69 -21.39 -4.01
CA ASP A 559 -16.54 -19.93 -3.96
C ASP A 559 -17.64 -19.21 -3.17
N GLU A 560 -18.79 -19.86 -2.92
CA GLU A 560 -19.84 -19.32 -2.06
C GLU A 560 -19.39 -19.16 -0.61
N LEU A 561 -18.52 -20.06 -0.12
CA LEU A 561 -18.04 -20.10 1.26
C LEU A 561 -16.70 -19.35 1.48
N ASN A 562 -16.01 -18.91 0.42
CA ASN A 562 -14.69 -18.26 0.49
C ASN A 562 -14.60 -17.10 1.51
N PHE A 563 -15.70 -16.34 1.68
CA PHE A 563 -15.76 -15.17 2.57
C PHE A 563 -16.54 -15.42 3.87
N VAL A 564 -17.11 -16.61 4.05
CA VAL A 564 -17.83 -16.98 5.27
C VAL A 564 -16.84 -17.13 6.42
N THR A 565 -17.21 -16.60 7.58
CA THR A 565 -16.39 -16.59 8.80
C THR A 565 -17.28 -16.92 9.99
N LEU A 566 -16.70 -17.48 11.05
CA LEU A 566 -17.45 -17.85 12.24
C LEU A 566 -17.89 -16.58 12.99
N ALA A 567 -19.14 -16.17 12.81
CA ALA A 567 -19.65 -14.88 13.27
C ALA A 567 -21.15 -14.93 13.59
N GLY A 568 -21.63 -13.98 14.41
CA GLY A 568 -23.02 -13.91 14.86
C GLY A 568 -23.31 -14.77 16.09
N GLY A 569 -24.60 -14.96 16.38
CA GLY A 569 -25.08 -15.77 17.49
C GLY A 569 -24.90 -17.27 17.26
N SER A 570 -25.26 -18.08 18.25
CA SER A 570 -25.13 -19.54 18.15
C SER A 570 -25.96 -20.19 17.04
N PRO A 571 -27.19 -19.74 16.68
CA PRO A 571 -27.88 -20.24 15.49
C PRO A 571 -27.08 -20.04 14.20
N GLN A 572 -26.58 -18.83 13.95
CA GLN A 572 -25.81 -18.48 12.76
C GLN A 572 -24.52 -19.31 12.67
N ARG A 573 -23.79 -19.42 13.79
CA ARG A 573 -22.57 -20.24 13.88
C ARG A 573 -22.84 -21.74 13.66
N ARG A 574 -24.04 -22.24 13.96
CA ARG A 574 -24.45 -23.63 13.63
C ARG A 574 -24.69 -23.79 12.13
N ILE A 575 -25.43 -22.88 11.49
CA ILE A 575 -25.69 -22.90 10.04
C ILE A 575 -24.37 -22.79 9.24
N GLN A 576 -23.48 -21.85 9.61
CA GLN A 576 -22.15 -21.71 8.99
C GLN A 576 -21.34 -23.02 9.06
N ARG A 577 -21.31 -23.69 10.22
CA ARG A 577 -20.62 -24.98 10.40
C ARG A 577 -21.23 -26.08 9.53
N GLN A 578 -22.56 -26.10 9.38
CA GLN A 578 -23.28 -27.09 8.58
C GLN A 578 -22.89 -26.99 7.09
N HIS A 579 -22.79 -25.79 6.51
CA HIS A 579 -22.39 -25.65 5.10
C HIS A 579 -20.96 -26.16 4.82
N PHE A 580 -20.01 -25.87 5.71
CA PHE A 580 -18.63 -26.36 5.58
C PHE A 580 -18.57 -27.90 5.71
N GLN A 581 -19.39 -28.48 6.59
CA GLN A 581 -19.54 -29.92 6.76
C GLN A 581 -20.16 -30.59 5.51
N GLN A 582 -21.26 -30.05 4.99
CA GLN A 582 -21.91 -30.53 3.76
C GLN A 582 -20.96 -30.49 2.55
N LEU A 583 -20.13 -29.44 2.44
CA LEU A 583 -19.10 -29.37 1.40
C LEU A 583 -18.04 -30.48 1.58
N ALA A 584 -17.60 -30.73 2.80
CA ALA A 584 -16.66 -31.82 3.09
C ALA A 584 -17.26 -33.20 2.76
N GLU A 585 -18.54 -33.42 3.06
CA GLU A 585 -19.29 -34.64 2.73
C GLU A 585 -19.43 -34.85 1.22
N ARG A 586 -19.77 -33.80 0.47
CA ARG A 586 -19.79 -33.79 -1.01
C ARG A 586 -18.43 -34.21 -1.59
N TRP A 587 -17.35 -33.61 -1.10
CA TRP A 587 -15.99 -33.97 -1.50
C TRP A 587 -15.64 -35.41 -1.12
N ALA A 588 -16.01 -35.87 0.08
CA ALA A 588 -15.78 -37.23 0.54
C ALA A 588 -16.47 -38.27 -0.36
N MET A 589 -17.76 -38.07 -0.67
CA MET A 589 -18.52 -38.94 -1.57
C MET A 589 -17.92 -38.99 -2.97
N TRP A 590 -17.51 -37.83 -3.52
CA TRP A 590 -16.85 -37.78 -4.82
C TRP A 590 -15.48 -38.49 -4.80
N TRP A 591 -14.68 -38.27 -3.76
CA TRP A 591 -13.36 -38.91 -3.64
C TRP A 591 -13.48 -40.43 -3.54
N ILE A 592 -14.38 -40.95 -2.70
CA ILE A 592 -14.67 -42.38 -2.61
C ILE A 592 -14.97 -42.98 -4.00
N LYS A 593 -15.74 -42.27 -4.83
CA LYS A 593 -16.11 -42.72 -6.19
C LYS A 593 -14.98 -42.60 -7.23
N ASN A 594 -14.06 -41.64 -7.10
CA ASN A 594 -13.09 -41.30 -8.15
C ASN A 594 -11.61 -41.58 -7.82
N ARG A 595 -11.25 -41.80 -6.55
CA ARG A 595 -9.84 -41.89 -6.06
C ARG A 595 -8.92 -42.82 -6.86
N ARG A 596 -9.43 -43.96 -7.34
CA ARG A 596 -8.68 -44.96 -8.14
C ARG A 596 -8.12 -44.40 -9.45
N ARG A 597 -8.60 -43.24 -9.92
CA ARG A 597 -8.04 -42.52 -11.08
C ARG A 597 -6.76 -41.75 -10.76
N PHE A 598 -6.50 -41.51 -9.47
CA PHE A 598 -5.40 -40.69 -8.98
C PHE A 598 -4.37 -41.51 -8.20
N MET A 599 -4.81 -42.52 -7.45
CA MET A 599 -3.95 -43.39 -6.64
C MET A 599 -4.66 -44.69 -6.20
N ASP A 600 -3.88 -45.69 -5.80
CA ASP A 600 -4.37 -47.03 -5.39
C ASP A 600 -3.71 -47.51 -4.08
N ASP A 601 -3.43 -46.58 -3.15
CA ASP A 601 -2.86 -46.86 -1.82
C ASP A 601 -3.95 -46.81 -0.72
N PRO A 602 -4.34 -47.95 -0.12
CA PRO A 602 -5.39 -48.03 0.89
C PRO A 602 -5.14 -47.19 2.15
N ALA A 603 -3.89 -46.81 2.46
CA ALA A 603 -3.58 -46.00 3.64
C ALA A 603 -4.23 -44.61 3.61
N TYR A 604 -4.57 -44.10 2.43
CA TYR A 604 -5.17 -42.77 2.23
C TYR A 604 -6.63 -42.84 1.75
N ASP A 605 -7.25 -44.01 1.74
CA ASP A 605 -8.62 -44.22 1.24
C ASP A 605 -9.71 -43.55 2.11
N THR A 606 -9.46 -43.43 3.42
CA THR A 606 -10.55 -43.17 4.36
C THR A 606 -10.71 -41.69 4.68
N VAL A 607 -11.86 -41.11 4.29
CA VAL A 607 -12.31 -39.80 4.76
C VAL A 607 -13.27 -40.00 5.95
N LYS A 608 -12.73 -40.01 7.17
CA LYS A 608 -13.55 -39.91 8.40
C LYS A 608 -13.77 -38.44 8.73
N LEU A 609 -14.97 -37.93 8.50
CA LEU A 609 -15.39 -36.63 9.00
C LEU A 609 -15.87 -36.76 10.45
N SER A 610 -15.68 -35.72 11.25
CA SER A 610 -16.27 -35.64 12.58
C SER A 610 -17.72 -35.20 12.43
N ASN A 611 -18.67 -35.96 12.98
CA ASN A 611 -20.07 -35.52 12.99
C ASN A 611 -20.19 -34.28 13.88
N LEU A 612 -20.74 -33.21 13.31
CA LEU A 612 -21.33 -32.13 14.10
C LEU A 612 -22.68 -32.61 14.65
N LEU A 613 -23.15 -31.97 15.72
CA LEU A 613 -24.48 -32.23 16.29
C LEU A 613 -25.56 -32.09 15.21
N GLU A 614 -26.61 -32.90 15.33
CA GLU A 614 -27.74 -32.88 14.40
C GLU A 614 -28.33 -31.47 14.26
N PRO A 615 -28.80 -31.08 13.06
CA PRO A 615 -29.51 -29.82 12.91
C PRO A 615 -30.74 -29.81 13.84
N PRO A 616 -31.17 -28.65 14.36
CA PRO A 616 -32.49 -28.57 14.96
C PRO A 616 -33.53 -29.05 13.93
N GLY A 617 -34.59 -29.70 14.41
CA GLY A 617 -35.71 -30.08 13.55
C GLY A 617 -36.22 -28.86 12.78
N ARG A 618 -36.78 -29.08 11.59
CA ARG A 618 -37.43 -28.02 10.78
C ARG A 618 -38.76 -27.52 11.39
N ASP A 619 -38.87 -27.58 12.70
CA ASP A 619 -39.97 -27.03 13.47
C ASP A 619 -39.82 -25.50 13.45
N VAL A 620 -40.47 -24.93 12.44
CA VAL A 620 -40.68 -23.52 12.17
C VAL A 620 -40.70 -22.74 13.48
N VAL A 621 -39.68 -21.90 13.71
CA VAL A 621 -39.70 -20.98 14.83
C VAL A 621 -40.66 -19.86 14.50
N ALA A 622 -41.93 -20.07 14.84
CA ALA A 622 -42.96 -19.06 14.79
C ALA A 622 -42.52 -17.86 15.63
N ALA A 623 -42.16 -16.77 14.94
CA ALA A 623 -41.81 -15.47 15.49
C ALA A 623 -40.87 -15.52 16.72
N GLN A 624 -39.56 -15.70 16.52
CA GLN A 624 -38.65 -15.10 17.50
C GLN A 624 -38.87 -13.58 17.46
N PRO A 625 -39.25 -12.93 18.58
CA PRO A 625 -39.19 -11.49 18.66
C PRO A 625 -37.73 -11.07 18.48
N PHE A 626 -37.50 -9.89 17.91
CA PHE A 626 -36.16 -9.29 17.87
C PHE A 626 -35.53 -9.36 19.27
N PRO A 627 -34.25 -9.77 19.39
CA PRO A 627 -33.61 -9.99 20.68
C PRO A 627 -33.53 -8.67 21.44
N THR A 628 -33.84 -8.71 22.74
CA THR A 628 -33.93 -7.52 23.60
C THR A 628 -33.10 -7.67 24.88
N GLY A 629 -32.72 -6.53 25.44
CA GLY A 629 -32.04 -6.42 26.73
C GLY A 629 -30.52 -6.27 26.69
N ALA A 630 -29.90 -6.19 27.86
CA ALA A 630 -28.52 -5.75 28.03
C ALA A 630 -27.44 -6.60 27.29
N LYS A 631 -27.77 -7.86 26.95
CA LYS A 631 -26.90 -8.79 26.22
C LYS A 631 -27.04 -8.73 24.71
N VAL A 632 -27.91 -7.88 24.16
CA VAL A 632 -28.03 -7.72 22.71
C VAL A 632 -26.77 -7.13 22.12
N ARG A 633 -26.36 -7.71 20.98
CA ARG A 633 -25.29 -7.25 20.11
C ARG A 633 -25.83 -7.11 18.69
N ALA A 634 -25.32 -6.12 17.98
CA ALA A 634 -25.34 -6.11 16.53
C ALA A 634 -24.00 -6.64 16.00
N GLY A 635 -24.04 -7.50 15.00
CA GLY A 635 -22.86 -7.88 14.24
C GLY A 635 -22.22 -6.67 13.55
N SER A 636 -20.96 -6.80 13.16
CA SER A 636 -20.28 -5.79 12.33
C SER A 636 -21.04 -5.57 11.03
N GLY A 637 -21.28 -4.31 10.65
CA GLY A 637 -21.89 -3.96 9.38
C GLY A 637 -21.03 -4.44 8.21
N THR A 638 -21.54 -5.34 7.40
CA THR A 638 -20.79 -5.92 6.26
C THR A 638 -21.26 -5.28 4.96
N ASN A 639 -20.37 -4.55 4.28
CA ASN A 639 -20.62 -3.97 2.95
C ASN A 639 -20.63 -5.06 1.88
N MET A 640 -21.76 -5.26 1.22
CA MET A 640 -22.00 -6.27 0.21
C MET A 640 -22.47 -5.64 -1.11
N ASN A 641 -22.11 -6.29 -2.21
CA ASN A 641 -22.48 -5.92 -3.56
C ASN A 641 -23.13 -7.15 -4.23
N ILE A 642 -24.38 -7.02 -4.69
CA ILE A 642 -25.10 -8.08 -5.43
C ILE A 642 -25.72 -7.45 -6.69
N GLY A 643 -25.56 -8.12 -7.84
CA GLY A 643 -26.00 -7.63 -9.14
C GLY A 643 -26.94 -8.62 -9.81
N PRO A 644 -27.74 -8.17 -10.79
CA PRO A 644 -28.48 -9.09 -11.65
C PRO A 644 -27.54 -10.08 -12.37
N PRO A 645 -28.03 -11.28 -12.71
CA PRO A 645 -27.23 -12.31 -13.36
C PRO A 645 -26.71 -11.92 -14.76
N GLN A 646 -27.30 -10.89 -15.39
CA GLN A 646 -26.85 -10.31 -16.66
C GLN A 646 -25.64 -9.36 -16.51
N THR A 647 -25.08 -9.21 -15.31
CA THR A 647 -23.91 -8.35 -15.06
C THR A 647 -22.59 -9.08 -15.37
N VAL A 648 -21.45 -8.56 -14.89
CA VAL A 648 -20.11 -9.14 -15.16
C VAL A 648 -20.11 -10.63 -14.83
N ARG A 649 -19.42 -11.46 -15.63
CA ARG A 649 -19.30 -12.92 -15.47
C ARG A 649 -18.93 -13.39 -14.05
N ASP A 650 -18.36 -12.51 -13.24
CA ASP A 650 -17.92 -12.78 -11.87
C ASP A 650 -18.79 -12.17 -10.76
N ALA A 651 -19.89 -11.50 -11.11
CA ALA A 651 -20.80 -10.90 -10.15
C ALA A 651 -21.59 -11.96 -9.34
N ARG A 652 -21.66 -11.75 -8.03
CA ARG A 652 -22.55 -12.50 -7.13
C ARG A 652 -24.00 -12.05 -7.33
N THR A 653 -24.92 -13.00 -7.35
CA THR A 653 -26.35 -12.79 -7.69
C THR A 653 -27.28 -13.14 -6.53
N PHE A 654 -26.93 -14.12 -5.70
CA PHE A 654 -27.71 -14.54 -4.54
C PHE A 654 -26.92 -14.39 -3.24
N MET A 655 -27.61 -14.15 -2.12
CA MET A 655 -27.03 -14.05 -0.78
C MET A 655 -27.95 -14.66 0.27
N ASP A 656 -27.32 -15.34 1.21
CA ASP A 656 -27.87 -15.98 2.39
C ASP A 656 -27.38 -15.15 3.59
N LEU A 657 -28.31 -14.51 4.29
CA LEU A 657 -28.04 -13.57 5.38
C LEU A 657 -27.71 -14.31 6.69
N ASP A 658 -28.26 -15.53 6.86
CA ASP A 658 -28.03 -16.42 8.00
C ASP A 658 -26.57 -16.90 8.07
N ALA A 659 -26.07 -17.46 6.97
CA ALA A 659 -24.71 -17.99 6.85
C ALA A 659 -23.70 -16.91 6.41
N GLY A 660 -24.15 -15.85 5.72
CA GLY A 660 -23.28 -14.84 5.12
C GLY A 660 -22.61 -15.29 3.82
N ARG A 661 -23.15 -16.32 3.14
CA ARG A 661 -22.63 -16.84 1.87
C ARG A 661 -23.35 -16.22 0.66
N SER A 662 -22.68 -16.22 -0.48
CA SER A 662 -23.25 -15.68 -1.72
C SER A 662 -22.65 -16.34 -2.95
N ILE A 663 -23.47 -16.60 -3.96
CA ILE A 663 -23.09 -17.31 -5.18
C ILE A 663 -23.36 -16.45 -6.42
N LYS A 664 -22.65 -16.74 -7.51
CA LYS A 664 -22.97 -16.25 -8.87
C LYS A 664 -24.28 -16.89 -9.37
N TRP A 665 -24.66 -16.67 -10.63
CA TRP A 665 -25.72 -17.48 -11.22
C TRP A 665 -25.33 -18.98 -11.23
N PRO A 666 -26.16 -19.88 -10.70
CA PRO A 666 -25.87 -21.31 -10.61
C PRO A 666 -26.08 -22.03 -11.95
N ASP A 667 -25.28 -23.07 -12.22
CA ASP A 667 -25.37 -23.87 -13.46
C ASP A 667 -26.63 -24.77 -13.48
N GLU A 668 -27.25 -25.02 -12.32
CA GLU A 668 -28.50 -25.77 -12.19
C GLU A 668 -29.74 -25.00 -12.68
N LEU A 669 -29.67 -23.67 -12.78
CA LEU A 669 -30.73 -22.84 -13.33
C LEU A 669 -30.56 -22.66 -14.86
N PRO A 670 -31.66 -22.50 -15.62
CA PRO A 670 -31.57 -22.06 -17.01
C PRO A 670 -30.79 -20.75 -17.14
N ALA A 671 -30.33 -20.45 -18.36
CA ALA A 671 -29.71 -19.16 -18.67
C ALA A 671 -30.58 -17.98 -18.17
N PRO A 672 -29.99 -16.88 -17.68
CA PRO A 672 -30.72 -15.82 -16.97
C PRO A 672 -31.92 -15.20 -17.72
N GLU A 673 -31.90 -15.21 -19.05
CA GLU A 673 -32.96 -14.69 -19.92
C GLU A 673 -34.12 -15.69 -20.12
N LYS A 674 -33.91 -16.96 -19.74
CA LYS A 674 -34.84 -18.09 -19.93
C LYS A 674 -35.41 -18.64 -18.62
N ALA A 675 -34.80 -18.31 -17.49
CA ALA A 675 -35.26 -18.76 -16.17
C ALA A 675 -36.53 -18.01 -15.75
N LYS A 676 -37.58 -18.75 -15.35
CA LYS A 676 -38.81 -18.14 -14.85
C LYS A 676 -38.61 -17.61 -13.42
N PRO A 677 -39.21 -16.46 -13.05
CA PRO A 677 -39.09 -15.93 -11.68
C PRO A 677 -39.47 -16.95 -10.60
N ASP A 678 -40.53 -17.73 -10.80
CA ASP A 678 -41.02 -18.72 -9.83
C ASP A 678 -40.03 -19.88 -9.64
N ASP A 679 -39.48 -20.42 -10.74
CA ASP A 679 -38.48 -21.49 -10.69
C ASP A 679 -37.22 -21.03 -9.93
N VAL A 680 -36.82 -19.77 -10.13
CA VAL A 680 -35.68 -19.15 -9.43
C VAL A 680 -35.99 -18.96 -7.94
N ALA A 681 -37.19 -18.51 -7.58
CA ALA A 681 -37.61 -18.35 -6.19
C ALA A 681 -37.71 -19.69 -5.44
N ILE A 682 -38.25 -20.73 -6.10
CA ILE A 682 -38.31 -22.10 -5.57
C ILE A 682 -36.88 -22.65 -5.35
N TRP A 683 -35.97 -22.44 -6.31
CA TRP A 683 -34.57 -22.84 -6.16
C TRP A 683 -33.90 -22.10 -5.00
N ALA A 684 -34.02 -20.77 -4.94
CA ALA A 684 -33.41 -19.96 -3.87
C ALA A 684 -33.93 -20.37 -2.49
N ALA A 685 -35.25 -20.56 -2.35
CA ALA A 685 -35.85 -21.07 -1.13
C ALA A 685 -35.34 -22.46 -0.74
N ARG A 686 -35.21 -23.39 -1.71
CA ARG A 686 -34.72 -24.75 -1.46
C ARG A 686 -33.26 -24.76 -0.98
N GLU A 687 -32.41 -23.95 -1.61
CA GLU A 687 -30.98 -23.85 -1.27
C GLU A 687 -30.69 -22.97 -0.04
N GLY A 688 -31.67 -22.17 0.43
CA GLY A 688 -31.53 -21.29 1.59
C GLY A 688 -30.91 -19.92 1.27
N TYR A 689 -31.26 -19.32 0.14
CA TYR A 689 -30.88 -17.96 -0.22
C TYR A 689 -32.02 -16.97 0.08
N ASP A 690 -31.71 -15.91 0.82
CA ASP A 690 -32.64 -14.86 1.28
C ASP A 690 -32.81 -13.70 0.29
N LEU A 691 -31.77 -13.38 -0.47
CA LEU A 691 -31.69 -12.21 -1.33
C LEU A 691 -31.21 -12.56 -2.74
N ARG A 692 -31.68 -11.80 -3.72
CA ARG A 692 -31.19 -11.78 -5.11
C ARG A 692 -31.03 -10.36 -5.64
N GLY A 693 -30.01 -10.13 -6.46
CA GLY A 693 -29.90 -8.93 -7.29
C GLY A 693 -30.79 -9.03 -8.54
N ILE A 694 -31.56 -7.99 -8.82
CA ILE A 694 -32.38 -7.88 -10.04
C ILE A 694 -32.13 -6.55 -10.75
N GLU A 695 -32.50 -6.51 -12.03
CA GLU A 695 -32.72 -5.27 -12.76
C GLU A 695 -34.16 -4.79 -12.51
N TYR A 696 -34.32 -3.52 -12.17
CA TYR A 696 -35.60 -2.88 -11.94
C TYR A 696 -35.79 -1.72 -12.92
N ARG A 697 -36.90 -1.71 -13.66
CA ARG A 697 -37.28 -0.59 -14.53
C ARG A 697 -38.54 0.06 -13.96
N PRO A 698 -38.50 1.32 -13.49
CA PRO A 698 -39.69 2.02 -13.03
C PRO A 698 -40.75 2.11 -14.13
N PRO A 699 -42.05 1.97 -13.81
CA PRO A 699 -43.13 2.13 -14.79
C PRO A 699 -43.02 3.46 -15.54
N GLY A 700 -43.03 3.42 -16.88
CA GLY A 700 -42.90 4.60 -17.73
C GLY A 700 -41.49 5.22 -17.81
N SER A 701 -40.47 4.61 -17.20
CA SER A 701 -39.08 5.05 -17.36
C SER A 701 -38.34 4.22 -18.40
N ASP A 702 -37.49 4.86 -19.20
CA ASP A 702 -36.55 4.17 -20.08
C ASP A 702 -35.22 3.77 -19.40
N LYS A 703 -35.03 4.19 -18.16
CA LYS A 703 -33.82 3.94 -17.38
C LYS A 703 -34.01 2.74 -16.46
N SER A 704 -33.19 1.73 -16.63
CA SER A 704 -33.05 0.63 -15.67
C SER A 704 -32.18 1.01 -14.47
N TYR A 705 -32.50 0.40 -13.33
CA TYR A 705 -31.82 0.48 -12.06
C TYR A 705 -31.54 -0.95 -11.55
N TYR A 706 -30.85 -1.07 -10.42
CA TYR A 706 -30.66 -2.35 -9.74
C TYR A 706 -31.42 -2.35 -8.42
N ALA A 707 -31.94 -3.51 -8.02
CA ALA A 707 -32.68 -3.68 -6.77
C ALA A 707 -32.33 -5.02 -6.12
N LEU A 708 -32.55 -5.11 -4.81
CA LEU A 708 -32.54 -6.37 -4.09
C LEU A 708 -33.97 -6.91 -4.01
N GLN A 709 -34.13 -8.18 -4.38
CA GLN A 709 -35.34 -8.96 -4.16
C GLN A 709 -35.11 -9.89 -2.96
N GLY A 710 -36.00 -9.86 -1.97
CA GLY A 710 -36.05 -10.82 -0.87
C GLY A 710 -36.87 -12.07 -1.21
N PHE A 711 -36.53 -13.18 -0.57
CA PHE A 711 -37.29 -14.44 -0.62
C PHE A 711 -37.60 -14.90 0.80
N ASN A 712 -38.89 -15.10 1.10
CA ASN A 712 -39.34 -15.61 2.41
C ASN A 712 -38.84 -14.80 3.63
N LEU A 713 -38.56 -13.50 3.43
CA LEU A 713 -38.17 -12.57 4.48
C LEU A 713 -39.40 -11.83 5.01
N HIS A 714 -39.49 -11.69 6.33
CA HIS A 714 -40.38 -10.70 6.93
C HIS A 714 -39.65 -9.36 7.02
N LEU A 715 -40.14 -8.32 6.33
CA LEU A 715 -39.44 -7.05 6.13
C LEU A 715 -40.26 -5.85 6.59
N TRP A 716 -39.59 -4.90 7.26
CA TRP A 716 -40.18 -3.61 7.63
C TRP A 716 -39.23 -2.46 7.31
N GLN A 717 -39.65 -1.54 6.46
CA GLN A 717 -38.94 -0.30 6.15
C GLN A 717 -38.97 0.66 7.35
N ILE A 718 -37.81 1.15 7.77
CA ILE A 718 -37.60 2.02 8.92
C ILE A 718 -36.74 3.25 8.54
N ASP A 719 -36.72 4.28 9.39
CA ASP A 719 -35.88 5.48 9.19
C ASP A 719 -34.39 5.11 9.04
N ASN A 720 -33.72 5.65 8.00
CA ASN A 720 -32.33 5.33 7.67
C ASN A 720 -31.33 5.61 8.79
N ARG A 721 -31.61 6.56 9.68
CA ARG A 721 -30.77 6.86 10.85
C ARG A 721 -30.70 5.68 11.82
N ARG A 722 -31.76 4.84 11.86
CA ARG A 722 -31.87 3.71 12.80
C ARG A 722 -30.88 2.58 12.51
N TYR A 723 -30.32 2.47 11.30
CA TYR A 723 -29.28 1.48 10.98
C TYR A 723 -28.10 1.51 11.98
N ASN A 724 -27.77 2.69 12.51
CA ASN A 724 -26.66 2.86 13.46
C ASN A 724 -27.10 2.94 14.93
N THR A 725 -28.39 3.10 15.23
CA THR A 725 -28.91 3.19 16.62
C THR A 725 -29.64 1.94 17.10
N ILE A 726 -30.04 1.02 16.20
CA ILE A 726 -30.90 -0.13 16.52
C ILE A 726 -30.37 -1.00 17.68
N GLU A 727 -29.05 -1.18 17.82
CA GLU A 727 -28.48 -1.95 18.95
C GLU A 727 -28.74 -1.26 20.29
N GLY A 728 -28.71 0.08 20.33
CA GLY A 728 -29.05 0.86 21.51
C GLY A 728 -30.53 0.81 21.85
N GLU A 729 -31.40 0.80 20.83
CA GLU A 729 -32.86 0.68 20.99
C GLU A 729 -33.24 -0.66 21.64
N LEU A 730 -32.66 -1.77 21.16
CA LEU A 730 -32.97 -3.12 21.63
C LEU A 730 -32.48 -3.42 23.06
N ARG A 731 -31.46 -2.71 23.55
CA ARG A 731 -30.93 -2.91 24.91
C ARG A 731 -31.88 -2.48 26.03
N GLY A 732 -32.97 -1.77 25.72
CA GLY A 732 -33.95 -1.27 26.69
C GLY A 732 -35.10 -2.22 27.05
N ASP A 733 -34.93 -3.54 26.90
CA ASP A 733 -35.95 -4.58 27.13
C ASP A 733 -37.28 -4.35 26.39
N ARG A 734 -37.22 -3.70 25.21
CA ARG A 734 -38.37 -3.39 24.35
C ARG A 734 -38.10 -3.83 22.92
N ALA A 735 -39.10 -4.49 22.32
CA ALA A 735 -39.08 -4.80 20.89
C ALA A 735 -38.89 -3.50 20.07
N PRO A 736 -38.18 -3.55 18.94
CA PRO A 736 -37.98 -2.38 18.11
C PRO A 736 -39.33 -1.96 17.51
N GLU A 737 -39.57 -0.66 17.39
CA GLU A 737 -40.72 -0.18 16.64
C GLU A 737 -40.62 -0.67 15.20
N LEU A 738 -41.51 -1.57 14.81
CA LEU A 738 -41.63 -2.07 13.46
C LEU A 738 -42.18 -0.94 12.59
N GLY A 739 -41.44 -0.59 11.53
CA GLY A 739 -41.87 0.41 10.58
C GLY A 739 -42.93 -0.11 9.62
N ARG A 740 -42.99 0.48 8.42
CA ARG A 740 -43.93 0.06 7.39
C ARG A 740 -43.57 -1.35 6.89
N PRO A 741 -44.50 -2.32 6.83
CA PRO A 741 -44.26 -3.59 6.15
C PRO A 741 -43.81 -3.37 4.70
N ALA A 742 -42.66 -3.93 4.35
CA ALA A 742 -42.12 -3.86 2.99
C ALA A 742 -42.51 -5.11 2.18
N GLY A 743 -42.61 -4.96 0.86
CA GLY A 743 -42.71 -6.11 -0.03
C GLY A 743 -41.33 -6.70 -0.34
N ASP A 744 -41.29 -7.66 -1.25
CA ASP A 744 -40.06 -8.36 -1.66
C ASP A 744 -38.99 -7.44 -2.27
N LEU A 745 -39.31 -6.21 -2.62
CA LEU A 745 -38.42 -5.28 -3.32
C LEU A 745 -37.83 -4.25 -2.34
N LEU A 746 -36.55 -4.44 -1.99
CA LEU A 746 -35.86 -3.64 -0.98
C LEU A 746 -35.29 -2.36 -1.63
N MET A 747 -36.16 -1.36 -1.78
CA MET A 747 -35.83 0.01 -2.18
C MET A 747 -36.68 1.00 -1.37
N ASP A 748 -36.30 2.28 -1.39
CA ASP A 748 -37.15 3.31 -0.82
C ASP A 748 -38.49 3.36 -1.58
N PHE A 749 -39.58 3.60 -0.85
CA PHE A 749 -40.93 3.55 -1.38
C PHE A 749 -41.77 4.63 -0.73
N ASP A 750 -42.32 5.53 -1.54
CA ASP A 750 -43.25 6.55 -1.09
C ASP A 750 -44.68 5.97 -1.07
N PRO A 751 -45.32 5.83 0.10
CA PRO A 751 -46.68 5.31 0.21
C PRO A 751 -47.76 6.28 -0.26
N GLN A 752 -47.46 7.56 -0.49
CA GLN A 752 -48.41 8.55 -1.00
C GLN A 752 -48.54 8.46 -2.53
N THR A 753 -47.43 8.23 -3.23
CA THR A 753 -47.38 8.09 -4.69
C THR A 753 -47.48 6.64 -5.16
N GLY A 754 -47.13 5.68 -4.31
CA GLY A 754 -47.00 4.27 -4.67
C GLY A 754 -45.75 3.94 -5.50
N THR A 755 -44.74 4.83 -5.52
CA THR A 755 -43.53 4.69 -6.35
C THR A 755 -42.30 4.28 -5.54
N TYR A 756 -41.44 3.47 -6.18
CA TYR A 756 -40.10 3.17 -5.66
C TYR A 756 -39.11 4.25 -6.09
N HIS A 757 -38.22 4.62 -5.17
CA HIS A 757 -37.16 5.61 -5.33
C HIS A 757 -35.78 4.93 -5.26
N PRO A 758 -35.34 4.25 -6.34
CA PRO A 758 -34.04 3.56 -6.39
C PRO A 758 -32.84 4.46 -6.08
N GLU A 759 -32.97 5.77 -6.29
CA GLU A 759 -31.96 6.78 -5.99
C GLU A 759 -31.72 7.06 -4.48
N ASN A 760 -32.63 6.64 -3.60
CA ASN A 760 -32.57 6.91 -2.17
C ASN A 760 -32.00 5.74 -1.37
N GLU A 761 -31.34 6.03 -0.23
CA GLU A 761 -31.04 5.01 0.77
C GLU A 761 -32.34 4.46 1.38
N ALA A 762 -32.35 3.16 1.71
CA ALA A 762 -33.50 2.52 2.35
C ALA A 762 -33.06 1.49 3.38
N THR A 763 -33.66 1.55 4.58
CA THR A 763 -33.31 0.67 5.70
C THR A 763 -34.48 -0.21 6.10
N PHE A 764 -34.20 -1.48 6.33
CA PHE A 764 -35.17 -2.54 6.60
C PHE A 764 -34.75 -3.32 7.85
N LEU A 765 -35.68 -3.54 8.77
CA LEU A 765 -35.59 -4.67 9.70
C LEU A 765 -36.00 -5.94 8.95
N PHE A 766 -35.31 -7.04 9.21
CA PHE A 766 -35.62 -8.34 8.62
C PHE A 766 -35.67 -9.46 9.65
N VAL A 767 -36.49 -10.48 9.36
CA VAL A 767 -36.41 -11.81 9.97
C VAL A 767 -36.33 -12.83 8.82
N THR A 768 -35.31 -13.69 8.83
CA THR A 768 -35.13 -14.78 7.85
C THR A 768 -36.03 -15.97 8.17
N ARG A 769 -36.20 -16.87 7.19
CA ARG A 769 -36.93 -18.13 7.38
C ARG A 769 -36.36 -18.96 8.54
N ASP A 770 -35.03 -18.99 8.66
CA ASP A 770 -34.33 -19.82 9.64
C ASP A 770 -34.16 -19.10 11.00
N GLY A 771 -34.79 -17.92 11.14
CA GLY A 771 -35.03 -17.22 12.41
C GLY A 771 -34.00 -16.16 12.78
N ALA A 772 -33.04 -15.82 11.91
CA ALA A 772 -32.15 -14.70 12.18
C ALA A 772 -32.87 -13.37 12.04
N THR A 773 -32.68 -12.51 13.03
CA THR A 773 -33.16 -11.13 13.00
C THR A 773 -32.02 -10.18 12.63
N GLY A 774 -32.31 -9.10 11.92
CA GLY A 774 -31.28 -8.15 11.52
C GLY A 774 -31.80 -6.80 11.04
N VAL A 775 -30.85 -5.93 10.70
CA VAL A 775 -31.09 -4.68 9.97
C VAL A 775 -30.25 -4.65 8.69
N LEU A 776 -30.84 -4.20 7.59
CA LEU A 776 -30.21 -4.06 6.28
C LEU A 776 -30.44 -2.63 5.77
N GLN A 777 -29.40 -1.95 5.30
CA GLN A 777 -29.49 -0.65 4.63
C GLN A 777 -28.95 -0.76 3.21
N VAL A 778 -29.78 -0.45 2.22
CA VAL A 778 -29.37 -0.19 0.84
C VAL A 778 -28.75 1.20 0.80
N ILE A 779 -27.49 1.27 0.35
CA ILE A 779 -26.69 2.52 0.38
C ILE A 779 -26.66 3.17 -1.01
N ASN A 780 -26.40 2.39 -2.06
CA ASN A 780 -26.07 2.93 -3.37
C ASN A 780 -26.38 1.93 -4.50
N LEU A 781 -26.67 2.46 -5.68
CA LEU A 781 -26.81 1.68 -6.91
C LEU A 781 -25.58 1.87 -7.80
N ILE A 782 -24.73 0.83 -7.85
CA ILE A 782 -23.55 0.82 -8.69
C ILE A 782 -24.01 0.54 -10.14
N THR A 783 -24.31 1.63 -10.85
CA THR A 783 -24.91 1.61 -12.20
C THR A 783 -23.87 1.68 -13.33
N ASP A 784 -22.64 2.09 -13.03
CA ASP A 784 -21.57 2.27 -14.01
C ASP A 784 -20.46 1.22 -13.89
N LEU A 785 -20.04 0.70 -15.05
CA LEU A 785 -19.04 -0.34 -15.21
C LEU A 785 -17.92 0.23 -16.08
N ILE A 786 -16.68 0.22 -15.61
CA ILE A 786 -15.51 0.55 -16.44
C ILE A 786 -15.15 -0.70 -17.24
N VAL A 787 -15.29 -0.65 -18.58
CA VAL A 787 -14.95 -1.77 -19.45
C VAL A 787 -13.46 -1.68 -19.80
N PRO A 788 -12.71 -2.80 -19.92
CA PRO A 788 -11.29 -2.75 -20.30
C PRO A 788 -10.99 -2.04 -21.64
N SER A 789 -11.98 -1.97 -22.55
CA SER A 789 -11.92 -1.19 -23.80
C SER A 789 -11.81 0.33 -23.59
N ASP A 790 -12.22 0.83 -22.41
CA ASP A 790 -12.27 2.25 -22.12
C ASP A 790 -10.91 2.77 -21.61
N ILE A 791 -9.94 1.86 -21.39
CA ILE A 791 -8.54 2.13 -21.03
C ILE A 791 -7.80 2.69 -22.26
N GLY A 792 -8.16 3.90 -22.65
CA GLY A 792 -7.66 4.59 -23.85
C GLY A 792 -8.45 5.86 -24.20
N GLN A 793 -9.67 6.01 -23.67
CA GLN A 793 -10.48 7.23 -23.80
C GLN A 793 -10.32 8.12 -22.54
N PRO A 794 -10.36 9.46 -22.66
CA PRO A 794 -10.30 10.36 -21.50
C PRO A 794 -11.66 10.41 -20.76
N ILE A 795 -11.87 9.49 -19.81
CA ILE A 795 -13.10 9.42 -19.00
C ILE A 795 -13.12 10.55 -17.95
N PRO A 796 -14.23 11.30 -17.78
CA PRO A 796 -14.40 12.27 -16.69
C PRO A 796 -14.40 11.60 -15.30
N ILE A 797 -13.66 12.18 -14.36
CA ILE A 797 -13.28 11.56 -13.06
C ILE A 797 -14.44 11.40 -12.05
N GLN A 798 -15.67 11.80 -12.40
CA GLN A 798 -16.84 11.75 -11.50
C GLN A 798 -17.61 10.41 -11.47
N ARG A 799 -17.30 9.43 -12.32
CA ARG A 799 -17.84 8.07 -12.17
C ARG A 799 -16.98 7.26 -11.22
N THR A 800 -17.61 6.68 -10.21
CA THR A 800 -16.97 5.86 -9.16
C THR A 800 -16.13 4.73 -9.76
N ARG A 801 -14.97 4.45 -9.15
CA ARG A 801 -14.20 3.22 -9.42
C ARG A 801 -14.96 2.00 -8.89
N GLY A 802 -15.99 1.57 -9.63
CA GLY A 802 -16.71 0.33 -9.41
C GLY A 802 -16.42 -0.65 -10.54
N SER A 803 -15.81 -1.79 -10.21
CA SER A 803 -15.66 -2.94 -11.12
C SER A 803 -16.90 -3.85 -11.10
N TYR A 804 -18.07 -3.27 -10.83
CA TYR A 804 -19.29 -4.00 -10.46
C TYR A 804 -20.54 -3.28 -10.96
N ARG A 805 -21.54 -4.02 -11.47
CA ARG A 805 -22.92 -3.53 -11.68
C ARG A 805 -23.82 -4.21 -10.68
N GLY A 806 -24.58 -3.45 -9.91
CA GLY A 806 -25.53 -4.00 -8.94
C GLY A 806 -25.87 -3.05 -7.78
N VAL A 807 -26.46 -3.60 -6.73
CA VAL A 807 -26.82 -2.90 -5.50
C VAL A 807 -25.72 -3.03 -4.47
N GLN A 808 -25.33 -1.92 -3.86
CA GLN A 808 -24.51 -1.87 -2.65
C GLN A 808 -25.40 -1.73 -1.42
N PHE A 809 -25.25 -2.64 -0.47
CA PHE A 809 -25.97 -2.62 0.80
C PHE A 809 -25.04 -3.02 1.96
N GLN A 810 -25.48 -2.75 3.17
CA GLN A 810 -24.83 -3.20 4.40
C GLN A 810 -25.85 -3.80 5.35
N TYR A 811 -25.47 -4.83 6.11
CA TYR A 811 -26.38 -5.46 7.06
C TYR A 811 -25.69 -5.84 8.37
N LYS A 812 -26.48 -5.94 9.44
CA LYS A 812 -26.06 -6.39 10.79
C LYS A 812 -27.06 -7.43 11.27
N LEU A 813 -26.56 -8.58 11.71
CA LEU A 813 -27.35 -9.58 12.42
C LEU A 813 -27.49 -9.17 13.88
N LEU A 814 -28.69 -9.34 14.45
CA LEU A 814 -29.04 -8.97 15.82
C LEU A 814 -29.19 -10.28 16.62
N TYR A 815 -28.49 -10.38 17.75
CA TYR A 815 -28.46 -11.60 18.57
C TYR A 815 -28.14 -11.30 20.04
N GLU A 816 -28.50 -12.22 20.93
CA GLU A 816 -28.08 -12.19 22.33
C GLU A 816 -26.70 -12.86 22.51
N GLU A 817 -25.82 -12.22 23.29
CA GLU A 817 -24.52 -12.75 23.64
C GLU A 817 -24.63 -13.71 24.84
N GLY A 818 -24.34 -15.00 24.63
CA GLY A 818 -24.20 -16.00 25.71
C GLY A 818 -25.41 -16.88 26.02
N LYS A 819 -26.27 -17.17 25.04
CA LYS A 819 -27.06 -18.42 24.99
C LYS A 819 -26.31 -19.40 24.09
N GLU A 820 -26.07 -20.62 24.58
CA GLU A 820 -25.08 -21.57 24.02
C GLU A 820 -25.36 -22.08 22.58
#